data_AF-A0AB34G6M6-F1
#
_entry.id   AF-A0AB34G6M6-F1
#
_cell.length_a   1.000
_cell.length_b   1.000
_cell.length_c   1.000
_cell.angle_alpha   90.00
_cell.angle_beta   90.00
_cell.angle_gamma   90.00
#
_symmetry.space_group_name_H-M   'P 1'
#
loop_
_entity.id
_entity.type
_entity.pdbx_description
1 polymer ?
#
loop_
_entity_poly.entity_id
_entity_poly.type
_entity_poly.pdbx_seq_one_letter_code
_entity_poly.pdbx_strand_id
1 'polypeptide(L)'
;MATNGSQESFAPSDVLAAVMTMRTGEQDSKTKAHHYLERFQKSKDSWATIIGILQSKAEPEATLFAAITLRGKLTYDLNTQVSTSELPALRSQILLLLKHFAAGPKPIRVQLCVCLAILAIQMKDWHDVLPSVVQSLSDSPESHACILDFLRVLPEEVTEGRKINLSEEDLAARTQALLGDNTDQVVQLLINYAQSSPAAARNPQLMECITSWLREVPVANIVNSPLLDVIFEGVTSDDCSQEASECLCVMLREASDVDESQAVVHALFPRVIALRPIIQKVVEEEDTERLKSLTKVFATSAESWVVAIAREPVHFRPLVDAVLECAARDTDRDVIEHTFGFWYELKQYLVLERYIEGRMQMVDVYSKLVDILLKHLEYPTPDSGNESDLFDGDREQEEKFREFRHQMGDTLKDACDVMGVTQCLTKVLDAIQVWTQKYAGQVSGTQVPHWQQLEAPLFAMRALGRMVDKEENIVLPQLMPLLVQIPSHEKLRFATIMVLGRYTEWTAAHPEYLEPQFNYIVTSFQSDSREIMRAAALSIKFFCTDCKHLLSGQVLQLQTFYDQILDKLPDLSKEEITEGVANVVAVQPAAETYRLLKLYCDPLVQRLMNKANSATDEDSKLALADHLQLITIFVQNVMPFVGPGEENPAVKYWQEVFPILSTVLDNFLDFSPICERICRCWRNMIISYRTAMAPLLPEMANKLASGFNVAREGCFLWVTSAILREFSEDREHVDQATTDNIYSFFEAQTTAFLRVMTELQPKDLPDVIDDFFRLLIDALLYYPQKLVPSHLLVPIFEASIYALTLEQRDPLSSTLHFLRDLLSYGGNNPASSEGLPEQAAAEIRGIVKNLLLSHGPNLIKQVMAGMMITFPRDCFADGSGVLLAMFELLPAETTGWVAQTIQLLPEGTVSPQEAERLVTKIKDRLQSGDAGGLRHVRVLLQDFTNSYRRRNVAPRDGLGQLEATRFQFSG
;
A
#
# COMPACT_ATOMS: atom_id res chain seq x y z
N MET A 1 -31.23 -31.17 6.03
CA MET A 1 -32.13 -31.54 4.92
C MET A 1 -32.46 -30.27 4.16
N ALA A 2 -31.71 -29.98 3.10
CA ALA A 2 -31.99 -28.85 2.23
C ALA A 2 -33.10 -29.24 1.23
N THR A 3 -34.09 -28.38 1.10
CA THR A 3 -35.21 -28.51 0.18
C THR A 3 -34.74 -28.70 -1.26
N ASN A 4 -35.24 -29.76 -1.90
CA ASN A 4 -35.16 -30.03 -3.33
C ASN A 4 -35.34 -28.75 -4.16
N GLY A 5 -34.50 -28.58 -5.19
CA GLY A 5 -34.55 -27.47 -6.12
C GLY A 5 -35.90 -27.35 -6.81
N SER A 6 -36.72 -26.41 -6.36
CA SER A 6 -37.72 -25.77 -7.21
C SER A 6 -36.98 -24.87 -8.20
N GLN A 7 -37.16 -25.09 -9.51
CA GLN A 7 -36.73 -24.13 -10.54
C GLN A 7 -37.43 -22.79 -10.27
N GLU A 8 -36.68 -21.84 -9.72
CA GLU A 8 -37.17 -20.49 -9.48
C GLU A 8 -37.23 -19.78 -10.85
N SER A 9 -38.45 -19.50 -11.34
CA SER A 9 -38.65 -18.85 -12.64
C SER A 9 -38.44 -17.34 -12.49
N PHE A 10 -37.49 -16.78 -13.24
CA PHE A 10 -37.19 -15.34 -13.23
C PHE A 10 -37.91 -14.61 -14.38
N ALA A 11 -39.09 -14.06 -14.10
CA ALA A 11 -39.84 -13.29 -15.10
C ALA A 11 -39.15 -11.93 -15.39
N PRO A 12 -39.14 -11.46 -16.65
CA PRO A 12 -38.53 -10.16 -17.00
C PRO A 12 -39.08 -8.99 -16.16
N SER A 13 -40.38 -8.97 -15.85
CA SER A 13 -41.00 -7.93 -15.02
C SER A 13 -40.41 -7.85 -13.61
N ASP A 14 -40.11 -9.00 -13.03
CA ASP A 14 -39.68 -9.11 -11.63
C ASP A 14 -38.20 -8.73 -11.51
N VAL A 15 -37.40 -9.07 -12.53
CA VAL A 15 -36.01 -8.61 -12.67
C VAL A 15 -35.96 -7.09 -12.81
N LEU A 16 -36.82 -6.50 -13.64
CA LEU A 16 -36.89 -5.04 -13.81
C LEU A 16 -37.30 -4.33 -12.51
N ALA A 17 -38.28 -4.88 -11.79
CA ALA A 17 -38.70 -4.35 -10.49
C ALA A 17 -37.58 -4.41 -9.44
N ALA A 18 -36.80 -5.50 -9.42
CA ALA A 18 -35.66 -5.63 -8.52
C ALA A 18 -34.52 -4.65 -8.86
N VAL A 19 -34.24 -4.41 -10.15
CA VAL A 19 -33.26 -3.39 -10.60
C VAL A 19 -33.68 -1.99 -10.16
N MET A 20 -34.98 -1.67 -10.24
CA MET A 20 -35.50 -0.39 -9.73
C MET A 20 -35.38 -0.29 -8.21
N THR A 21 -35.72 -1.35 -7.50
CA THR A 21 -35.64 -1.41 -6.02
C THR A 21 -34.22 -1.20 -5.51
N MET A 22 -33.20 -1.69 -6.23
CA MET A 22 -31.78 -1.45 -5.91
C MET A 22 -31.41 0.05 -5.86
N ARG A 23 -32.15 0.92 -6.55
CA ARG A 23 -31.89 2.37 -6.57
C ARG A 23 -32.74 3.11 -5.54
N THR A 24 -34.05 2.87 -5.57
CA THR A 24 -35.04 3.70 -4.86
C THR A 24 -35.57 3.09 -3.57
N GLY A 25 -35.23 1.82 -3.27
CA GLY A 25 -35.72 1.11 -2.10
C GLY A 25 -35.06 1.51 -0.79
N GLU A 26 -35.72 1.19 0.32
CA GLU A 26 -35.13 1.20 1.67
C GLU A 26 -34.07 0.10 1.80
N GLN A 27 -33.17 0.21 2.80
CA GLN A 27 -32.00 -0.65 2.95
C GLN A 27 -32.35 -2.16 2.91
N ASP A 28 -33.38 -2.58 3.66
CA ASP A 28 -33.82 -3.99 3.68
C ASP A 28 -34.36 -4.48 2.33
N SER A 29 -35.02 -3.60 1.59
CA SER A 29 -35.55 -3.91 0.25
C SER A 29 -34.43 -3.98 -0.78
N LYS A 30 -33.40 -3.13 -0.66
CA LYS A 30 -32.17 -3.20 -1.47
C LYS A 30 -31.42 -4.50 -1.22
N THR A 31 -31.25 -4.93 0.03
CA THR A 31 -30.60 -6.22 0.35
C THR A 31 -31.35 -7.40 -0.26
N LYS A 32 -32.69 -7.42 -0.17
CA LYS A 32 -33.51 -8.47 -0.80
C LYS A 32 -33.41 -8.45 -2.33
N ALA A 33 -33.47 -7.26 -2.94
CA ALA A 33 -33.32 -7.10 -4.39
C ALA A 33 -31.92 -7.52 -4.86
N HIS A 34 -30.87 -7.20 -4.10
CA HIS A 34 -29.51 -7.63 -4.37
C HIS A 34 -29.38 -9.15 -4.39
N HIS A 35 -29.84 -9.84 -3.33
CA HIS A 35 -29.81 -11.30 -3.28
C HIS A 35 -30.67 -11.96 -4.38
N TYR A 36 -31.80 -11.35 -4.74
CA TYR A 36 -32.62 -11.83 -5.86
C TYR A 36 -31.87 -11.70 -7.19
N LEU A 37 -31.30 -10.53 -7.48
CA LEU A 37 -30.57 -10.29 -8.72
C LEU A 37 -29.27 -11.11 -8.76
N GLU A 38 -28.58 -11.33 -7.64
CA GLU A 38 -27.40 -12.19 -7.60
C GLU A 38 -27.75 -13.64 -7.97
N ARG A 39 -28.86 -14.17 -7.42
CA ARG A 39 -29.36 -15.51 -7.79
C ARG A 39 -29.76 -15.56 -9.26
N PHE A 40 -30.42 -14.53 -9.78
CA PHE A 40 -30.73 -14.39 -11.20
C PHE A 40 -29.44 -14.41 -12.06
N GLN A 41 -28.45 -13.58 -11.72
CA GLN A 41 -27.19 -13.51 -12.45
C GLN A 41 -26.35 -14.80 -12.35
N LYS A 42 -26.65 -15.75 -11.46
CA LYS A 42 -25.99 -17.07 -11.41
C LYS A 42 -26.82 -18.18 -12.05
N SER A 43 -28.13 -18.00 -12.24
CA SER A 43 -29.04 -19.06 -12.73
C SER A 43 -28.85 -19.39 -14.21
N LYS A 44 -29.20 -20.63 -14.63
CA LYS A 44 -29.19 -21.01 -16.05
C LYS A 44 -30.32 -20.35 -16.84
N ASP A 45 -31.45 -20.08 -16.20
CA ASP A 45 -32.64 -19.54 -16.88
C ASP A 45 -32.49 -18.04 -17.25
N SER A 46 -31.50 -17.35 -16.68
CA SER A 46 -31.28 -15.93 -16.95
C SER A 46 -30.88 -15.61 -18.38
N TRP A 47 -30.24 -16.54 -19.11
CA TRP A 47 -29.74 -16.28 -20.47
C TRP A 47 -30.87 -15.80 -21.40
N ALA A 48 -32.01 -16.50 -21.41
CA ALA A 48 -33.16 -16.15 -22.23
C ALA A 48 -33.78 -14.80 -21.81
N THR A 49 -33.92 -14.57 -20.50
CA THR A 49 -34.46 -13.32 -19.95
C THR A 49 -33.59 -12.11 -20.29
N ILE A 50 -32.26 -12.24 -20.20
CA ILE A 50 -31.30 -11.19 -20.55
C ILE A 50 -31.42 -10.82 -22.03
N ILE A 51 -31.40 -11.81 -22.93
CA ILE A 51 -31.54 -11.58 -24.37
C ILE A 51 -32.92 -10.97 -24.67
N GLY A 52 -33.98 -11.42 -24.01
CA GLY A 52 -35.33 -10.84 -24.14
C GLY A 52 -35.39 -9.36 -23.74
N ILE A 53 -34.73 -8.97 -22.63
CA ILE A 53 -34.64 -7.57 -22.22
C ILE A 53 -33.89 -6.74 -23.29
N LEU A 54 -32.75 -7.24 -23.78
CA LEU A 54 -31.94 -6.55 -24.80
C LEU A 54 -32.64 -6.42 -26.16
N GLN A 55 -33.56 -7.32 -26.50
CA GLN A 55 -34.37 -7.27 -27.73
C GLN A 55 -35.63 -6.40 -27.59
N SER A 56 -36.02 -6.06 -26.36
CA SER A 56 -37.22 -5.28 -26.08
C SER A 56 -36.96 -3.78 -26.05
N LYS A 57 -38.02 -2.96 -26.11
CA LYS A 57 -37.95 -1.51 -25.84
C LYS A 57 -37.94 -1.22 -24.33
N ALA A 58 -37.01 -1.84 -23.61
CA ALA A 58 -36.80 -1.59 -22.19
C ALA A 58 -36.17 -0.20 -21.96
N GLU A 59 -36.24 0.30 -20.73
CA GLU A 59 -35.57 1.54 -20.35
C GLU A 59 -34.03 1.38 -20.43
N PRO A 60 -33.28 2.46 -20.76
CA PRO A 60 -31.82 2.39 -20.95
C PRO A 60 -31.06 1.72 -19.80
N GLU A 61 -31.52 1.92 -18.57
CA GLU A 61 -30.98 1.35 -17.34
C GLU A 61 -31.10 -0.17 -17.31
N ALA A 62 -32.27 -0.68 -17.68
CA ALA A 62 -32.54 -2.11 -17.73
C ALA A 62 -31.74 -2.79 -18.84
N THR A 63 -31.62 -2.12 -19.99
CA THR A 63 -30.80 -2.58 -21.10
C THR A 63 -29.31 -2.61 -20.71
N LEU A 64 -28.82 -1.60 -19.98
CA LEU A 64 -27.45 -1.58 -19.47
C LEU A 64 -27.20 -2.68 -18.44
N PHE A 65 -28.12 -2.89 -17.48
CA PHE A 65 -28.03 -4.00 -16.53
C PHE A 65 -28.00 -5.36 -17.22
N ALA A 66 -28.84 -5.55 -18.24
CA ALA A 66 -28.86 -6.79 -19.02
C ALA A 66 -27.54 -6.99 -19.78
N ALA A 67 -26.96 -5.94 -20.37
CA ALA A 67 -25.66 -6.01 -21.04
C ALA A 67 -24.50 -6.29 -20.05
N ILE A 68 -24.52 -5.70 -18.86
CA ILE A 68 -23.55 -5.98 -17.79
C ILE A 68 -23.68 -7.43 -17.31
N THR A 69 -24.92 -7.89 -17.11
CA THR A 69 -25.18 -9.27 -16.71
C THR A 69 -24.73 -10.26 -17.79
N LEU A 70 -24.95 -9.95 -19.07
CA LEU A 70 -24.49 -10.79 -20.19
C LEU A 70 -22.96 -10.93 -20.21
N ARG A 71 -22.22 -9.85 -19.94
CA ARG A 71 -20.75 -9.92 -19.79
C ARG A 71 -20.36 -10.87 -18.66
N GLY A 72 -20.97 -10.73 -17.49
CA GLY A 72 -20.70 -11.60 -16.35
C GLY A 72 -20.99 -13.07 -16.66
N LYS A 73 -22.11 -13.34 -17.33
CA LYS A 73 -22.50 -14.68 -17.82
C LYS A 73 -21.46 -15.27 -18.76
N LEU A 74 -21.04 -14.51 -19.76
CA LEU A 74 -20.02 -14.94 -20.71
C LEU A 74 -18.68 -15.18 -20.02
N THR A 75 -18.30 -14.35 -19.05
CA THR A 75 -17.02 -14.48 -18.33
C THR A 75 -16.97 -15.71 -17.43
N TYR A 76 -18.01 -15.93 -16.62
CA TYR A 76 -17.96 -16.89 -15.50
C TYR A 76 -18.74 -18.19 -15.75
N ASP A 77 -19.77 -18.16 -16.59
CA ASP A 77 -20.77 -19.24 -16.68
C ASP A 77 -20.85 -19.90 -18.07
N LEU A 78 -20.16 -19.39 -19.08
CA LEU A 78 -20.26 -19.87 -20.47
C LEU A 78 -20.02 -21.38 -20.58
N ASN A 79 -18.87 -21.85 -20.07
CA ASN A 79 -18.45 -23.26 -20.19
C ASN A 79 -19.30 -24.24 -19.36
N THR A 80 -20.03 -23.76 -18.33
CA THR A 80 -20.82 -24.62 -17.43
C THR A 80 -22.31 -24.62 -17.75
N GLN A 81 -22.80 -23.57 -18.42
CA GLN A 81 -24.23 -23.36 -18.68
C GLN A 81 -24.62 -23.47 -20.15
N VAL A 82 -23.70 -23.25 -21.10
CA VAL A 82 -23.97 -23.27 -22.54
C VAL A 82 -23.20 -24.42 -23.18
N SER A 83 -23.88 -25.23 -23.99
CA SER A 83 -23.24 -26.32 -24.71
C SER A 83 -22.45 -25.80 -25.92
N THR A 84 -21.39 -26.51 -26.33
CA THR A 84 -20.57 -26.13 -27.50
C THR A 84 -21.41 -25.99 -28.77
N SER A 85 -22.49 -26.76 -28.91
CA SER A 85 -23.43 -26.68 -30.03
C SER A 85 -24.27 -25.39 -30.08
N GLU A 86 -24.46 -24.71 -28.96
CA GLU A 86 -25.28 -23.48 -28.87
C GLU A 86 -24.45 -22.20 -29.09
N LEU A 87 -23.11 -22.28 -29.00
CA LEU A 87 -22.20 -21.14 -29.15
C LEU A 87 -22.38 -20.37 -30.49
N PRO A 88 -22.52 -21.02 -31.66
CA PRO A 88 -22.73 -20.29 -32.92
C PRO A 88 -24.03 -19.49 -32.97
N ALA A 89 -25.09 -19.98 -32.30
CA ALA A 89 -26.37 -19.28 -32.22
C ALA A 89 -26.26 -18.07 -31.28
N LEU A 90 -25.59 -18.22 -30.13
CA LEU A 90 -25.32 -17.14 -29.20
C LEU A 90 -24.47 -16.03 -29.84
N ARG A 91 -23.41 -16.40 -30.57
CA ARG A 91 -22.60 -15.48 -31.38
C ARG A 91 -23.47 -14.64 -32.32
N SER A 92 -24.34 -15.31 -33.08
CA SER A 92 -25.22 -14.65 -34.05
C SER A 92 -26.21 -13.69 -33.37
N GLN A 93 -26.73 -14.04 -32.18
CA GLN A 93 -27.59 -13.15 -31.39
C GLN A 93 -26.85 -11.90 -30.90
N ILE A 94 -25.63 -12.04 -30.37
CA ILE A 94 -24.85 -10.89 -29.89
C ILE A 94 -24.50 -9.94 -31.05
N LEU A 95 -24.15 -10.47 -32.22
CA LEU A 95 -23.91 -9.66 -33.41
C LEU A 95 -25.16 -8.88 -33.85
N LEU A 96 -26.33 -9.50 -33.81
CA LEU A 96 -27.60 -8.83 -34.11
C LEU A 96 -27.93 -7.73 -33.10
N LEU A 97 -27.70 -7.97 -31.81
CA LEU A 97 -27.86 -6.98 -30.75
C LEU A 97 -26.88 -5.82 -30.94
N LEU A 98 -25.62 -6.11 -31.25
CA LEU A 98 -24.61 -5.09 -31.49
C LEU A 98 -24.97 -4.21 -32.69
N LYS A 99 -25.49 -4.81 -33.78
CA LYS A 99 -26.01 -4.07 -34.93
C LYS A 99 -27.21 -3.20 -34.56
N HIS A 100 -28.12 -3.69 -33.73
CA HIS A 100 -29.27 -2.92 -33.25
C HIS A 100 -28.84 -1.69 -32.44
N PHE A 101 -27.82 -1.84 -31.58
CA PHE A 101 -27.30 -0.76 -30.72
C PHE A 101 -26.12 0.02 -31.33
N ALA A 102 -25.79 -0.18 -32.62
CA ALA A 102 -24.64 0.46 -33.25
C ALA A 102 -24.73 2.01 -33.19
N ALA A 103 -25.90 2.57 -33.52
CA ALA A 103 -26.21 3.99 -33.36
C ALA A 103 -26.84 4.34 -31.99
N GLY A 104 -26.87 3.38 -31.06
CA GLY A 104 -27.47 3.52 -29.73
C GLY A 104 -26.53 4.17 -28.70
N PRO A 105 -26.93 4.19 -27.41
CA PRO A 105 -26.13 4.75 -26.33
C PRO A 105 -24.75 4.08 -26.20
N LYS A 106 -23.67 4.88 -26.18
CA LYS A 106 -22.27 4.41 -26.07
C LYS A 106 -22.06 3.37 -24.95
N PRO A 107 -22.60 3.53 -23.72
CA PRO A 107 -22.38 2.55 -22.64
C PRO A 107 -22.89 1.15 -22.97
N ILE A 108 -24.08 1.03 -23.59
CA ILE A 108 -24.67 -0.26 -23.96
C ILE A 108 -23.87 -0.88 -25.11
N ARG A 109 -23.50 -0.06 -26.10
CA ARG A 109 -22.71 -0.50 -27.25
C ARG A 109 -21.33 -1.05 -26.85
N VAL A 110 -20.59 -0.32 -26.02
CA VAL A 110 -19.29 -0.75 -25.48
C VAL A 110 -19.43 -2.04 -24.68
N GLN A 111 -20.45 -2.16 -23.85
CA GLN A 111 -20.69 -3.36 -23.05
C GLN A 111 -20.97 -4.60 -23.92
N LEU A 112 -21.70 -4.44 -25.03
CA LEU A 112 -21.91 -5.51 -26.00
C LEU A 112 -20.62 -5.84 -26.79
N CYS A 113 -19.77 -4.85 -27.08
CA CYS A 113 -18.44 -5.09 -27.65
C CYS A 113 -17.59 -5.96 -26.71
N VAL A 114 -17.60 -5.67 -25.41
CA VAL A 114 -16.93 -6.48 -24.38
C VAL A 114 -17.49 -7.90 -24.34
N CYS A 115 -18.81 -8.06 -24.37
CA CYS A 115 -19.44 -9.39 -24.44
C CYS A 115 -18.94 -10.18 -25.66
N LEU A 116 -18.88 -9.54 -26.82
CA LEU A 116 -18.43 -10.17 -28.06
C LEU A 116 -16.94 -10.54 -28.00
N ALA A 117 -16.10 -9.67 -27.43
CA ALA A 117 -14.67 -9.95 -27.22
C ALA A 117 -14.45 -11.15 -26.28
N ILE A 118 -15.16 -11.21 -25.15
CA ILE A 118 -15.09 -12.34 -24.21
C ILE A 118 -15.54 -13.65 -24.85
N LEU A 119 -16.61 -13.60 -25.66
CA LEU A 119 -17.06 -14.77 -26.42
C LEU A 119 -16.01 -15.18 -27.46
N ALA A 120 -15.40 -14.23 -28.16
CA ALA A 120 -14.33 -14.49 -29.13
C ALA A 120 -13.11 -15.12 -28.46
N ILE A 121 -12.73 -14.71 -27.26
CA ILE A 121 -11.65 -15.32 -26.49
C ILE A 121 -11.96 -16.79 -26.17
N GLN A 122 -13.17 -17.09 -25.71
CA GLN A 122 -13.53 -18.43 -25.26
C GLN A 122 -13.96 -19.40 -26.38
N MET A 123 -14.49 -18.89 -27.50
CA MET A 123 -14.94 -19.70 -28.64
C MET A 123 -13.76 -20.04 -29.57
N LYS A 124 -13.01 -21.08 -29.21
CA LYS A 124 -11.76 -21.49 -29.89
C LYS A 124 -11.93 -21.77 -31.39
N ASP A 125 -13.09 -22.28 -31.81
CA ASP A 125 -13.36 -22.62 -33.21
C ASP A 125 -13.71 -21.40 -34.08
N TRP A 126 -13.82 -20.19 -33.50
CA TRP A 126 -14.09 -18.96 -34.23
C TRP A 126 -12.77 -18.29 -34.65
N HIS A 127 -12.42 -18.47 -35.92
CA HIS A 127 -11.15 -18.02 -36.50
C HIS A 127 -11.29 -16.71 -37.30
N ASP A 128 -12.49 -16.40 -37.81
CA ASP A 128 -12.79 -15.22 -38.64
C ASP A 128 -13.50 -14.10 -37.86
N VAL A 129 -13.06 -13.85 -36.61
CA VAL A 129 -13.71 -12.89 -35.69
C VAL A 129 -13.77 -11.49 -36.30
N LEU A 130 -12.62 -10.90 -36.64
CA LEU A 130 -12.58 -9.54 -37.16
C LEU A 130 -13.36 -9.38 -38.49
N PRO A 131 -13.16 -10.23 -39.53
CA PRO A 131 -13.96 -10.16 -40.76
C PRO A 131 -15.46 -10.27 -40.52
N SER A 132 -15.90 -11.18 -39.66
CA SER A 132 -17.33 -11.40 -39.40
C SER A 132 -18.00 -10.23 -38.66
N VAL A 133 -17.28 -9.57 -37.74
CA VAL A 133 -17.76 -8.36 -37.06
C VAL A 133 -17.87 -7.19 -38.02
N VAL A 134 -16.82 -6.93 -38.80
CA VAL A 134 -16.80 -5.82 -39.78
C VAL A 134 -17.90 -6.01 -40.82
N GLN A 135 -18.07 -7.21 -41.36
CA GLN A 135 -19.13 -7.52 -42.34
C GLN A 135 -20.54 -7.35 -41.75
N SER A 136 -20.73 -7.66 -40.46
CA SER A 136 -22.04 -7.53 -39.81
C SER A 136 -22.45 -6.08 -39.57
N LEU A 137 -21.46 -5.17 -39.47
CA LEU A 137 -21.64 -3.77 -39.10
C LEU A 137 -21.38 -2.78 -40.26
N SER A 138 -20.85 -3.21 -41.40
CA SER A 138 -20.46 -2.32 -42.51
C SER A 138 -21.62 -1.66 -43.29
N ASP A 139 -22.87 -1.96 -42.95
CA ASP A 139 -24.04 -1.56 -43.73
C ASP A 139 -24.40 -0.07 -43.62
N SER A 140 -23.85 0.67 -42.65
CA SER A 140 -24.19 2.09 -42.45
C SER A 140 -23.03 2.91 -41.85
N PRO A 141 -22.86 4.19 -42.24
CA PRO A 141 -21.81 5.06 -41.69
C PRO A 141 -21.88 5.24 -40.17
N GLU A 142 -23.08 5.17 -39.61
CA GLU A 142 -23.36 5.28 -38.17
C GLU A 142 -22.82 4.07 -37.38
N SER A 143 -22.53 2.96 -38.07
CA SER A 143 -21.99 1.74 -37.48
C SER A 143 -20.46 1.76 -37.38
N HIS A 144 -19.75 2.71 -38.02
CA HIS A 144 -18.30 2.82 -37.90
C HIS A 144 -17.83 3.09 -36.48
N ALA A 145 -18.58 3.90 -35.70
CA ALA A 145 -18.30 4.13 -34.29
C ALA A 145 -18.35 2.83 -33.46
N CYS A 146 -19.25 1.92 -33.82
CA CYS A 146 -19.37 0.61 -33.20
C CYS A 146 -18.18 -0.30 -33.52
N ILE A 147 -17.70 -0.26 -34.77
CA ILE A 147 -16.50 -1.00 -35.21
C ILE A 147 -15.27 -0.51 -34.44
N LEU A 148 -15.09 0.81 -34.31
CA LEU A 148 -13.98 1.38 -33.53
C LEU A 148 -14.06 1.01 -32.05
N ASP A 149 -15.26 1.06 -31.45
CA ASP A 149 -15.45 0.63 -30.05
C ASP A 149 -15.10 -0.87 -29.86
N PHE A 150 -15.49 -1.74 -30.80
CA PHE A 150 -15.12 -3.16 -30.75
C PHE A 150 -13.60 -3.36 -30.90
N LEU A 151 -12.99 -2.70 -31.89
CA LEU A 151 -11.55 -2.76 -32.12
C LEU A 151 -10.80 -2.27 -30.89
N ARG A 152 -11.23 -1.19 -30.24
CA ARG A 152 -10.61 -0.67 -29.01
C ARG A 152 -10.70 -1.68 -27.85
N VAL A 153 -11.85 -2.30 -27.66
CA VAL A 153 -12.10 -3.22 -26.53
C VAL A 153 -11.40 -4.57 -26.69
N LEU A 154 -11.17 -5.03 -27.91
CA LEU A 154 -10.65 -6.38 -28.16
C LEU A 154 -9.25 -6.62 -27.55
N PRO A 155 -8.23 -5.76 -27.78
CA PRO A 155 -6.93 -5.89 -27.11
C PRO A 155 -7.04 -5.79 -25.58
N GLU A 156 -7.84 -4.86 -25.07
CA GLU A 156 -8.04 -4.66 -23.63
C GLU A 156 -8.52 -5.96 -22.95
N GLU A 157 -9.55 -6.61 -23.48
CA GLU A 157 -10.11 -7.83 -22.87
C GLU A 157 -9.25 -9.08 -23.09
N VAL A 158 -8.46 -9.15 -24.17
CA VAL A 158 -7.54 -10.28 -24.43
C VAL A 158 -6.33 -10.20 -23.50
N THR A 159 -5.67 -9.03 -23.42
CA THR A 159 -4.44 -8.84 -22.64
C THR A 159 -4.73 -8.78 -21.14
N GLU A 160 -5.88 -8.24 -20.71
CA GLU A 160 -6.29 -8.16 -19.29
C GLU A 160 -7.11 -9.39 -18.83
N GLY A 161 -7.24 -10.41 -19.70
CA GLY A 161 -8.15 -11.56 -19.63
C GLY A 161 -7.99 -12.55 -18.46
N ARG A 162 -7.29 -12.19 -17.37
CA ARG A 162 -7.13 -13.05 -16.18
C ARG A 162 -8.47 -13.43 -15.52
N LYS A 163 -9.61 -12.85 -15.89
CA LYS A 163 -10.94 -13.22 -15.41
C LYS A 163 -11.51 -14.47 -16.10
N ILE A 164 -11.01 -14.83 -17.28
CA ILE A 164 -11.52 -15.93 -18.11
C ILE A 164 -10.77 -17.23 -17.75
N ASN A 165 -11.51 -18.33 -17.60
CA ASN A 165 -10.97 -19.65 -17.24
C ASN A 165 -10.43 -20.41 -18.47
N LEU A 166 -9.37 -19.89 -19.10
CA LEU A 166 -8.59 -20.59 -20.13
C LEU A 166 -7.24 -21.05 -19.58
N SER A 167 -6.68 -22.10 -20.17
CA SER A 167 -5.28 -22.46 -19.88
C SER A 167 -4.33 -21.43 -20.48
N GLU A 168 -3.11 -21.31 -19.96
CA GLU A 168 -2.11 -20.38 -20.47
C GLU A 168 -1.78 -20.64 -21.95
N GLU A 169 -1.67 -21.92 -22.34
CA GLU A 169 -1.49 -22.35 -23.73
C GLU A 169 -2.65 -21.91 -24.63
N ASP A 170 -3.90 -22.09 -24.17
CA ASP A 170 -5.07 -21.66 -24.93
C ASP A 170 -5.15 -20.14 -25.06
N LEU A 171 -4.85 -19.40 -23.98
CA LEU A 171 -4.89 -17.94 -23.98
C LEU A 171 -3.84 -17.36 -24.93
N ALA A 172 -2.62 -17.91 -24.93
CA ALA A 172 -1.57 -17.52 -25.87
C ALA A 172 -2.00 -17.77 -27.33
N ALA A 173 -2.57 -18.94 -27.63
CA ALA A 173 -3.09 -19.26 -28.96
C ALA A 173 -4.23 -18.31 -29.38
N ARG A 174 -5.12 -17.94 -28.46
CA ARG A 174 -6.20 -16.98 -28.73
C ARG A 174 -5.69 -15.55 -28.91
N THR A 175 -4.66 -15.15 -28.18
CA THR A 175 -4.02 -13.84 -28.33
C THR A 175 -3.44 -13.69 -29.73
N GLN A 176 -2.70 -14.71 -30.20
CA GLN A 176 -2.18 -14.73 -31.57
C GLN A 176 -3.30 -14.65 -32.61
N ALA A 177 -4.34 -15.49 -32.48
CA ALA A 177 -5.42 -15.56 -33.47
C ALA A 177 -6.31 -14.31 -33.51
N LEU A 178 -6.50 -13.63 -32.37
CA LEU A 178 -7.38 -12.46 -32.26
C LEU A 178 -6.65 -11.15 -32.53
N LEU A 179 -5.40 -11.02 -32.09
CA LEU A 179 -4.63 -9.79 -32.19
C LEU A 179 -3.52 -9.92 -33.22
N GLY A 180 -2.55 -10.80 -32.96
CA GLY A 180 -1.34 -10.95 -33.78
C GLY A 180 -1.64 -11.11 -35.28
N ASP A 181 -2.48 -12.07 -35.64
CA ASP A 181 -2.84 -12.39 -37.04
C ASP A 181 -3.69 -11.30 -37.72
N ASN A 182 -4.31 -10.40 -36.94
CA ASN A 182 -5.21 -9.36 -37.45
C ASN A 182 -4.58 -7.95 -37.51
N THR A 183 -3.36 -7.79 -36.98
CA THR A 183 -2.62 -6.53 -36.88
C THR A 183 -2.65 -5.70 -38.18
N ASP A 184 -2.21 -6.29 -39.29
CA ASP A 184 -2.12 -5.60 -40.59
C ASP A 184 -3.51 -5.16 -41.10
N GLN A 185 -4.52 -6.02 -40.93
CA GLN A 185 -5.88 -5.72 -41.35
C GLN A 185 -6.45 -4.53 -40.57
N VAL A 186 -6.22 -4.49 -39.26
CA VAL A 186 -6.70 -3.39 -38.40
C VAL A 186 -6.02 -2.08 -38.78
N VAL A 187 -4.69 -2.07 -38.93
CA VAL A 187 -3.96 -0.86 -39.34
C VAL A 187 -4.50 -0.32 -40.67
N GLN A 188 -4.76 -1.19 -41.66
CA GLN A 188 -5.36 -0.76 -42.93
C GLN A 188 -6.78 -0.21 -42.77
N LEU A 189 -7.61 -0.80 -41.90
CA LEU A 189 -8.95 -0.28 -41.60
C LEU A 189 -8.88 1.11 -40.97
N LEU A 190 -7.95 1.33 -40.03
CA LEU A 190 -7.76 2.64 -39.38
C LEU A 190 -7.26 3.69 -40.38
N ILE A 191 -6.33 3.35 -41.28
CA ILE A 191 -5.87 4.24 -42.35
C ILE A 191 -7.05 4.65 -43.26
N ASN A 192 -7.83 3.67 -43.72
CA ASN A 192 -8.98 3.93 -44.59
C ASN A 192 -10.04 4.81 -43.90
N TYR A 193 -10.27 4.59 -42.60
CA TYR A 193 -11.18 5.42 -41.81
C TYR A 193 -10.67 6.85 -41.67
N ALA A 194 -9.40 7.04 -41.31
CA ALA A 194 -8.79 8.35 -41.16
C ALA A 194 -8.83 9.17 -42.46
N GLN A 195 -8.63 8.51 -43.62
CA GLN A 195 -8.66 9.15 -44.94
C GLN A 195 -10.08 9.38 -45.49
N SER A 196 -11.13 8.83 -44.85
CA SER A 196 -12.50 8.94 -45.34
C SER A 196 -13.05 10.36 -45.31
N SER A 197 -12.66 11.17 -44.32
CA SER A 197 -13.04 12.58 -44.19
C SER A 197 -12.16 13.32 -43.17
N PRO A 198 -12.06 14.66 -43.23
CA PRO A 198 -11.36 15.44 -42.21
C PRO A 198 -11.93 15.27 -40.79
N ALA A 199 -13.25 15.07 -40.68
CA ALA A 199 -13.91 14.80 -39.40
C ALA A 199 -13.52 13.42 -38.83
N ALA A 200 -13.31 12.42 -39.70
CA ALA A 200 -12.87 11.09 -39.28
C ALA A 200 -11.41 11.09 -38.81
N ALA A 201 -10.52 11.84 -39.48
CA ALA A 201 -9.14 12.04 -39.03
C ALA A 201 -9.05 12.68 -37.63
N ARG A 202 -10.03 13.52 -37.27
CA ARG A 202 -10.12 14.20 -35.98
C ARG A 202 -11.03 13.50 -34.97
N ASN A 203 -11.42 12.25 -35.21
CA ASN A 203 -12.29 11.53 -34.30
C ASN A 203 -11.50 11.02 -33.07
N PRO A 204 -11.88 11.39 -31.82
CA PRO A 204 -11.27 10.85 -30.60
C PRO A 204 -11.26 9.32 -30.53
N GLN A 205 -12.31 8.63 -31.00
CA GLN A 205 -12.40 7.17 -30.98
C GLN A 205 -11.35 6.50 -31.88
N LEU A 206 -10.91 7.19 -32.95
CA LEU A 206 -9.82 6.70 -33.80
C LEU A 206 -8.51 6.68 -33.00
N MET A 207 -8.22 7.76 -32.26
CA MET A 207 -7.02 7.86 -31.42
C MET A 207 -7.02 6.80 -30.33
N GLU A 208 -8.13 6.66 -29.58
CA GLU A 208 -8.29 5.61 -28.57
C GLU A 208 -8.10 4.19 -29.15
N CYS A 209 -8.60 3.95 -30.36
CA CYS A 209 -8.43 2.66 -31.03
C CYS A 209 -6.97 2.40 -31.41
N ILE A 210 -6.25 3.40 -31.96
CA ILE A 210 -4.82 3.26 -32.25
C ILE A 210 -4.07 2.97 -30.94
N THR A 211 -4.34 3.73 -29.88
CA THR A 211 -3.73 3.54 -28.55
C THR A 211 -3.90 2.13 -28.02
N SER A 212 -5.11 1.56 -28.11
CA SER A 212 -5.37 0.19 -27.64
C SER A 212 -4.59 -0.87 -28.44
N TRP A 213 -4.47 -0.69 -29.77
CA TRP A 213 -3.78 -1.63 -30.63
C TRP A 213 -2.25 -1.51 -30.60
N LEU A 214 -1.68 -0.41 -30.09
CA LEU A 214 -0.22 -0.31 -29.88
C LEU A 214 0.33 -1.35 -28.89
N ARG A 215 -0.52 -2.01 -28.11
CA ARG A 215 -0.14 -3.17 -27.27
C ARG A 215 0.37 -4.37 -28.08
N GLU A 216 -0.01 -4.46 -29.34
CA GLU A 216 0.29 -5.61 -30.22
C GLU A 216 0.88 -5.18 -31.57
N VAL A 217 0.45 -4.02 -32.11
CA VAL A 217 0.99 -3.44 -33.33
C VAL A 217 2.36 -2.84 -33.02
N PRO A 218 3.45 -3.28 -33.71
CA PRO A 218 4.75 -2.64 -33.57
C PRO A 218 4.66 -1.15 -33.94
N VAL A 219 5.14 -0.27 -33.06
CA VAL A 219 5.05 1.19 -33.24
C VAL A 219 5.63 1.66 -34.59
N ALA A 220 6.66 0.98 -35.09
CA ALA A 220 7.26 1.25 -36.40
C ALA A 220 6.24 1.18 -37.56
N ASN A 221 5.22 0.33 -37.47
CA ASN A 221 4.18 0.21 -38.50
C ASN A 221 3.29 1.45 -38.54
N ILE A 222 2.98 2.04 -37.37
CA ILE A 222 2.21 3.28 -37.28
C ILE A 222 3.05 4.47 -37.76
N VAL A 223 4.32 4.54 -37.35
CA VAL A 223 5.28 5.59 -37.75
C VAL A 223 5.49 5.62 -39.27
N ASN A 224 5.54 4.46 -39.92
CA ASN A 224 5.70 4.35 -41.37
C ASN A 224 4.37 4.49 -42.15
N SER A 225 3.29 4.90 -41.48
CA SER A 225 1.96 5.03 -42.08
C SER A 225 1.45 6.47 -42.07
N PRO A 226 0.41 6.80 -42.87
CA PRO A 226 -0.25 8.12 -42.81
C PRO A 226 -0.88 8.45 -41.45
N LEU A 227 -1.08 7.46 -40.56
CA LEU A 227 -1.62 7.69 -39.23
C LEU A 227 -0.71 8.57 -38.38
N LEU A 228 0.61 8.57 -38.63
CA LEU A 228 1.54 9.45 -37.92
C LEU A 228 1.19 10.92 -38.12
N ASP A 229 0.87 11.32 -39.35
CA ASP A 229 0.46 12.71 -39.65
C ASP A 229 -0.86 13.04 -38.95
N VAL A 230 -1.82 12.11 -38.98
CA VAL A 230 -3.12 12.27 -38.32
C VAL A 230 -2.98 12.47 -36.80
N ILE A 231 -2.08 11.72 -36.15
CA ILE A 231 -1.82 11.84 -34.71
C ILE A 231 -1.20 13.21 -34.38
N PHE A 232 -0.15 13.62 -35.11
CA PHE A 232 0.50 14.92 -34.85
C PHE A 232 -0.41 16.12 -35.17
N GLU A 233 -1.21 16.05 -36.24
CA GLU A 233 -2.24 17.05 -36.51
C GLU A 233 -3.31 17.06 -35.41
N GLY A 234 -3.71 15.88 -34.91
CA GLY A 234 -4.64 15.70 -33.81
C GLY A 234 -4.17 16.37 -32.51
N VAL A 235 -2.88 16.25 -32.15
CA VAL A 235 -2.29 16.91 -30.97
C VAL A 235 -2.49 18.43 -31.03
N THR A 236 -2.48 19.01 -32.23
CA THR A 236 -2.66 20.46 -32.44
C THR A 236 -4.11 20.89 -32.70
N SER A 237 -5.04 19.94 -32.78
CA SER A 237 -6.45 20.14 -33.11
C SER A 237 -7.30 20.43 -31.87
N ASP A 238 -8.35 21.24 -32.03
CA ASP A 238 -9.29 21.53 -30.93
C ASP A 238 -10.17 20.31 -30.57
N ASP A 239 -10.38 19.40 -31.52
CA ASP A 239 -11.39 18.34 -31.42
C ASP A 239 -10.92 17.06 -30.70
N CYS A 240 -9.61 16.77 -30.69
CA CYS A 240 -9.05 15.49 -30.21
C CYS A 240 -7.63 15.59 -29.65
N SER A 241 -7.19 16.78 -29.21
CA SER A 241 -5.82 17.00 -28.71
C SER A 241 -5.46 16.08 -27.54
N GLN A 242 -6.38 15.83 -26.61
CA GLN A 242 -6.13 15.00 -25.43
C GLN A 242 -5.89 13.53 -25.82
N GLU A 243 -6.79 12.95 -26.60
CA GLU A 243 -6.69 11.54 -27.03
C GLU A 243 -5.52 11.33 -27.98
N ALA A 244 -5.23 12.29 -28.86
CA ALA A 244 -4.06 12.25 -29.73
C ALA A 244 -2.75 12.37 -28.95
N SER A 245 -2.70 13.22 -27.91
CA SER A 245 -1.55 13.35 -27.02
C SER A 245 -1.29 12.06 -26.24
N GLU A 246 -2.34 11.41 -25.72
CA GLU A 246 -2.21 10.12 -25.04
C GLU A 246 -1.74 9.02 -26.00
N CYS A 247 -2.28 8.98 -27.22
CA CYS A 247 -1.82 8.07 -28.27
C CYS A 247 -0.33 8.27 -28.58
N LEU A 248 0.11 9.52 -28.74
CA LEU A 248 1.52 9.84 -28.95
C LEU A 248 2.38 9.44 -27.75
N CYS A 249 1.92 9.67 -26.50
CA CYS A 249 2.61 9.22 -25.29
C CYS A 249 2.82 7.70 -25.27
N VAL A 250 1.81 6.91 -25.65
CA VAL A 250 1.95 5.45 -25.75
C VAL A 250 2.97 5.07 -26.83
N MET A 251 2.92 5.68 -28.01
CA MET A 251 3.92 5.44 -29.06
C MET A 251 5.35 5.75 -28.59
N LEU A 252 5.53 6.82 -27.81
CA LEU A 252 6.83 7.20 -27.28
C LEU A 252 7.36 6.18 -26.26
N ARG A 253 6.48 5.67 -25.38
CA ARG A 253 6.84 4.62 -24.39
C ARG A 253 7.24 3.32 -25.05
N GLU A 254 6.57 2.93 -26.14
CA GLU A 254 6.95 1.76 -26.94
C GLU A 254 8.33 1.93 -27.60
N ALA A 255 8.80 3.16 -27.77
CA ALA A 255 10.13 3.49 -28.28
C ALA A 255 11.16 3.78 -27.16
N SER A 256 10.93 3.28 -25.94
CA SER A 256 11.82 3.51 -24.79
C SER A 256 13.13 2.72 -24.85
N ASP A 257 13.14 1.55 -25.49
CA ASP A 257 14.39 0.88 -25.85
C ASP A 257 15.04 1.61 -27.05
N VAL A 258 15.87 2.58 -26.72
CA VAL A 258 16.54 3.45 -27.70
C VAL A 258 17.52 2.69 -28.61
N ASP A 259 18.03 1.55 -28.18
CA ASP A 259 18.98 0.75 -28.95
C ASP A 259 18.24 -0.10 -30.00
N GLU A 260 17.06 -0.65 -29.66
CA GLU A 260 16.21 -1.38 -30.60
C GLU A 260 15.36 -0.46 -31.50
N SER A 261 14.98 0.73 -31.02
CA SER A 261 14.02 1.63 -31.67
C SER A 261 14.63 2.82 -32.40
N GLN A 262 15.93 2.80 -32.74
CA GLN A 262 16.65 3.94 -33.33
C GLN A 262 15.93 4.63 -34.50
N ALA A 263 15.41 3.84 -35.46
CA ALA A 263 14.70 4.38 -36.62
C ALA A 263 13.40 5.13 -36.23
N VAL A 264 12.69 4.63 -35.23
CA VAL A 264 11.47 5.25 -34.69
C VAL A 264 11.82 6.53 -33.96
N VAL A 265 12.84 6.51 -33.10
CA VAL A 265 13.33 7.71 -32.39
C VAL A 265 13.75 8.80 -33.39
N HIS A 266 14.49 8.45 -34.44
CA HIS A 266 14.91 9.39 -35.49
C HIS A 266 13.73 10.01 -36.25
N ALA A 267 12.63 9.29 -36.43
CA ALA A 267 11.43 9.80 -37.08
C ALA A 267 10.59 10.69 -36.16
N LEU A 268 10.44 10.31 -34.88
CA LEU A 268 9.59 10.99 -33.90
C LEU A 268 10.25 12.26 -33.32
N PHE A 269 11.54 12.20 -33.00
CA PHE A 269 12.25 13.31 -32.33
C PHE A 269 12.07 14.68 -33.01
N PRO A 270 12.36 14.87 -34.32
CA PRO A 270 12.21 16.18 -34.95
C PRO A 270 10.75 16.68 -34.95
N ARG A 271 9.77 15.77 -35.00
CA ARG A 271 8.34 16.12 -34.96
C ARG A 271 7.89 16.55 -33.57
N VAL A 272 8.34 15.86 -32.52
CA VAL A 272 8.10 16.27 -31.13
C VAL A 272 8.68 17.67 -30.89
N ILE A 273 9.92 17.93 -31.31
CA ILE A 273 10.53 19.26 -31.16
C ILE A 273 9.76 20.35 -31.92
N ALA A 274 9.17 20.02 -33.07
CA ALA A 274 8.35 20.97 -33.84
C ALA A 274 7.08 21.43 -33.10
N LEU A 275 6.65 20.72 -32.05
CA LEU A 275 5.53 21.13 -31.19
C LEU A 275 5.94 22.23 -30.18
N ARG A 276 7.24 22.45 -29.92
CA ARG A 276 7.71 23.37 -28.86
C ARG A 276 7.16 24.80 -28.98
N PRO A 277 7.07 25.43 -30.17
CA PRO A 277 6.51 26.78 -30.30
C PRO A 277 5.05 26.90 -29.85
N ILE A 278 4.30 25.78 -29.80
CA ILE A 278 2.90 25.74 -29.38
C ILE A 278 2.77 26.03 -27.88
N ILE A 279 3.79 25.72 -27.06
CA ILE A 279 3.80 25.99 -25.62
C ILE A 279 3.47 27.47 -25.37
N GLN A 280 4.19 28.37 -26.04
CA GLN A 280 3.99 29.82 -25.87
C GLN A 280 2.57 30.23 -26.27
N LYS A 281 2.06 29.71 -27.39
CA LYS A 281 0.71 30.02 -27.88
C LYS A 281 -0.36 29.62 -26.87
N VAL A 282 -0.27 28.39 -26.34
CA VAL A 282 -1.25 27.84 -25.39
C VAL A 282 -1.22 28.59 -24.06
N VAL A 283 -0.04 29.01 -23.61
CA VAL A 283 0.12 29.85 -22.41
C VAL A 283 -0.51 31.24 -22.62
N GLU A 284 -0.31 31.85 -23.80
CA GLU A 284 -0.94 33.13 -24.14
C GLU A 284 -2.46 33.05 -24.30
N GLU A 285 -2.99 31.86 -24.62
CA GLU A 285 -4.43 31.56 -24.74
C GLU A 285 -5.07 31.15 -23.39
N GLU A 286 -4.28 31.02 -22.31
CA GLU A 286 -4.74 30.54 -20.99
C GLU A 286 -5.44 29.16 -21.04
N ASP A 287 -5.01 28.27 -21.95
CA ASP A 287 -5.57 26.91 -22.10
C ASP A 287 -4.73 25.89 -21.32
N THR A 288 -5.06 25.73 -20.03
CA THR A 288 -4.36 24.81 -19.11
C THR A 288 -4.46 23.35 -19.54
N GLU A 289 -5.58 22.91 -20.12
CA GLU A 289 -5.78 21.50 -20.52
C GLU A 289 -4.90 21.11 -21.72
N ARG A 290 -4.71 22.03 -22.67
CA ARG A 290 -3.73 21.84 -23.75
C ARG A 290 -2.30 21.92 -23.23
N LEU A 291 -2.00 22.83 -22.31
CA LEU A 291 -0.65 22.94 -21.74
C LEU A 291 -0.28 21.65 -21.02
N LYS A 292 -1.24 21.08 -20.27
CA LYS A 292 -1.13 19.79 -19.61
C LYS A 292 -0.87 18.66 -20.59
N SER A 293 -1.68 18.55 -21.64
CA SER A 293 -1.54 17.51 -22.67
C SER A 293 -0.19 17.60 -23.39
N LEU A 294 0.22 18.81 -23.77
CA LEU A 294 1.49 19.08 -24.43
C LEU A 294 2.69 18.80 -23.52
N THR A 295 2.60 19.16 -22.24
CA THR A 295 3.66 18.87 -21.26
C THR A 295 3.81 17.37 -21.04
N LYS A 296 2.71 16.61 -20.97
CA LYS A 296 2.76 15.14 -20.90
C LYS A 296 3.48 14.54 -22.11
N VAL A 297 3.26 15.06 -23.32
CA VAL A 297 3.98 14.61 -24.52
C VAL A 297 5.48 14.87 -24.39
N PHE A 298 5.90 16.07 -24.00
CA PHE A 298 7.32 16.38 -23.83
C PHE A 298 7.97 15.58 -22.71
N ALA A 299 7.32 15.49 -21.55
CA ALA A 299 7.81 14.73 -20.40
C ALA A 299 7.92 13.23 -20.74
N THR A 300 6.88 12.64 -21.34
CA THR A 300 6.90 11.22 -21.75
C THR A 300 7.97 10.96 -22.81
N SER A 301 8.17 11.88 -23.76
CA SER A 301 9.26 11.78 -24.74
C SER A 301 10.62 11.77 -24.05
N ALA A 302 10.82 12.66 -23.08
CA ALA A 302 12.07 12.81 -22.38
C ALA A 302 12.36 11.63 -21.42
N GLU A 303 11.33 11.10 -20.76
CA GLU A 303 11.40 9.87 -19.96
C GLU A 303 11.75 8.65 -20.84
N SER A 304 11.04 8.49 -21.96
CA SER A 304 11.25 7.35 -22.85
C SER A 304 12.65 7.35 -23.45
N TRP A 305 13.21 8.51 -23.75
CA TRP A 305 14.54 8.65 -24.36
C TRP A 305 15.63 9.08 -23.37
N VAL A 306 15.40 8.90 -22.07
CA VAL A 306 16.31 9.36 -21.01
C VAL A 306 17.73 8.81 -21.16
N VAL A 307 17.87 7.56 -21.60
CA VAL A 307 19.17 6.92 -21.85
C VAL A 307 19.90 7.62 -23.01
N ALA A 308 19.18 7.96 -24.08
CA ALA A 308 19.74 8.69 -25.21
C ALA A 308 20.10 10.13 -24.83
N ILE A 309 19.30 10.80 -23.98
CA ILE A 309 19.63 12.11 -23.42
C ILE A 309 20.93 12.06 -22.61
N ALA A 310 21.13 11.01 -21.80
CA ALA A 310 22.36 10.85 -21.02
C ALA A 310 23.59 10.54 -21.89
N ARG A 311 23.42 9.79 -22.99
CA ARG A 311 24.49 9.41 -23.94
C ARG A 311 24.87 10.55 -24.89
N GLU A 312 23.87 11.27 -25.41
CA GLU A 312 24.02 12.33 -26.43
C GLU A 312 23.34 13.64 -25.98
N PRO A 313 23.82 14.24 -24.86
CA PRO A 313 23.17 15.37 -24.20
C PRO A 313 22.97 16.57 -25.12
N VAL A 314 23.91 16.85 -26.02
CA VAL A 314 23.84 18.00 -26.93
C VAL A 314 22.75 17.81 -27.99
N HIS A 315 22.58 16.58 -28.50
CA HIS A 315 21.60 16.29 -29.55
C HIS A 315 20.17 16.41 -29.02
N PHE A 316 19.92 15.83 -27.83
CA PHE A 316 18.57 15.81 -27.23
C PHE A 316 18.26 17.01 -26.34
N ARG A 317 19.22 17.92 -26.10
CA ARG A 317 19.01 19.14 -25.30
C ARG A 317 17.75 19.94 -25.64
N PRO A 318 17.35 20.13 -26.92
CA PRO A 318 16.12 20.86 -27.24
C PRO A 318 14.84 20.28 -26.62
N LEU A 319 14.81 18.96 -26.39
CA LEU A 319 13.70 18.28 -25.71
C LEU A 319 13.71 18.58 -24.21
N VAL A 320 14.88 18.49 -23.58
CA VAL A 320 15.05 18.84 -22.16
C VAL A 320 14.68 20.29 -21.89
N ASP A 321 15.11 21.20 -22.78
CA ASP A 321 14.76 22.62 -22.71
C ASP A 321 13.25 22.86 -22.90
N ALA A 322 12.55 22.02 -23.69
CA ALA A 322 11.09 22.11 -23.83
C ALA A 322 10.37 21.69 -22.54
N VAL A 323 10.82 20.62 -21.88
CA VAL A 323 10.29 20.19 -20.58
C VAL A 323 10.52 21.26 -19.51
N LEU A 324 11.72 21.85 -19.49
CA LEU A 324 12.04 22.97 -18.59
C LEU A 324 11.17 24.21 -18.88
N GLU A 325 10.91 24.51 -20.15
CA GLU A 325 10.04 25.61 -20.56
C GLU A 325 8.59 25.41 -20.10
N CYS A 326 8.04 24.20 -20.22
CA CYS A 326 6.74 23.85 -19.65
C CYS A 326 6.69 24.12 -18.13
N ALA A 327 7.71 23.66 -17.38
CA ALA A 327 7.80 23.89 -15.94
C ALA A 327 7.93 25.39 -15.58
N ALA A 328 8.65 26.17 -16.39
CA ALA A 328 8.85 27.60 -16.16
C ALA A 328 7.60 28.45 -16.45
N ARG A 329 6.75 28.00 -17.38
CA ARG A 329 5.56 28.72 -17.85
C ARG A 329 4.29 28.37 -17.07
N ASP A 330 4.33 27.34 -16.22
CA ASP A 330 3.19 26.90 -15.41
C ASP A 330 2.92 27.85 -14.25
N THR A 331 2.11 28.89 -14.46
CA THR A 331 1.80 29.90 -13.43
C THR A 331 0.90 29.37 -12.32
N ASP A 332 -0.01 28.46 -12.66
CA ASP A 332 -1.05 27.95 -11.76
C ASP A 332 -0.64 26.66 -11.03
N ARG A 333 0.52 26.08 -11.37
CA ARG A 333 1.11 24.87 -10.78
C ARG A 333 0.33 23.59 -11.11
N ASP A 334 -0.37 23.58 -12.23
CA ASP A 334 -1.25 22.47 -12.65
C ASP A 334 -0.55 21.44 -13.54
N VAL A 335 0.66 21.76 -14.03
CA VAL A 335 1.28 21.03 -15.14
C VAL A 335 2.70 20.57 -14.83
N ILE A 336 3.44 21.30 -14.00
CA ILE A 336 4.84 21.02 -13.65
C ILE A 336 5.03 19.64 -13.01
N GLU A 337 4.02 19.12 -12.30
CA GLU A 337 4.06 17.78 -11.69
C GLU A 337 4.33 16.67 -12.72
N HIS A 338 3.88 16.84 -13.97
CA HIS A 338 4.10 15.87 -15.05
C HIS A 338 5.56 15.82 -15.51
N THR A 339 6.41 16.77 -15.07
CA THR A 339 7.83 16.79 -15.42
C THR A 339 8.72 16.10 -14.37
N PHE A 340 8.21 15.82 -13.18
CA PHE A 340 9.02 15.29 -12.07
C PHE A 340 9.57 13.89 -12.34
N GLY A 341 8.79 13.02 -13.00
CA GLY A 341 9.24 11.69 -13.41
C GLY A 341 10.50 11.75 -14.27
N PHE A 342 10.47 12.58 -15.31
CA PHE A 342 11.63 12.87 -16.16
C PHE A 342 12.87 13.33 -15.37
N TRP A 343 12.73 14.32 -14.49
CA TRP A 343 13.88 14.87 -13.76
C TRP A 343 14.54 13.84 -12.85
N TYR A 344 13.72 12.99 -12.21
CA TYR A 344 14.18 11.86 -11.41
C TYR A 344 14.92 10.83 -12.27
N GLU A 345 14.31 10.37 -13.37
CA GLU A 345 14.89 9.37 -14.27
C GLU A 345 16.23 9.86 -14.86
N LEU A 346 16.29 11.09 -15.38
CA LEU A 346 17.53 11.63 -15.94
C LEU A 346 18.63 11.70 -14.90
N LYS A 347 18.30 12.10 -13.68
CA LYS A 347 19.24 12.16 -12.56
C LYS A 347 19.84 10.78 -12.25
N GLN A 348 19.05 9.69 -12.29
CA GLN A 348 19.56 8.33 -12.06
C GLN A 348 20.72 7.97 -13.00
N TYR A 349 20.70 8.49 -14.23
CA TYR A 349 21.80 8.31 -15.18
C TYR A 349 22.95 9.30 -14.93
N LEU A 350 22.66 10.59 -14.75
CA LEU A 350 23.69 11.62 -14.63
C LEU A 350 24.58 11.48 -13.38
N VAL A 351 24.11 10.83 -12.31
CA VAL A 351 24.95 10.56 -11.13
C VAL A 351 25.97 9.44 -11.35
N LEU A 352 25.82 8.63 -12.40
CA LEU A 352 26.75 7.56 -12.74
C LEU A 352 28.00 8.14 -13.40
N GLU A 353 29.18 7.68 -12.98
CA GLU A 353 30.47 8.18 -13.52
C GLU A 353 30.58 8.05 -15.05
N ARG A 354 29.98 7.01 -15.64
CA ARG A 354 29.97 6.79 -17.10
C ARG A 354 29.31 7.92 -17.90
N TYR A 355 28.44 8.74 -17.28
CA TYR A 355 27.71 9.83 -17.92
C TYR A 355 28.15 11.22 -17.41
N ILE A 356 29.39 11.35 -16.93
CA ILE A 356 29.90 12.61 -16.40
C ILE A 356 29.84 13.78 -17.41
N GLU A 357 30.09 13.51 -18.70
CA GLU A 357 29.95 14.52 -19.75
C GLU A 357 28.48 14.97 -19.89
N GLY A 358 27.55 14.01 -19.89
CA GLY A 358 26.11 14.28 -19.81
C GLY A 358 25.75 15.16 -18.62
N ARG A 359 26.28 14.83 -17.43
CA ARG A 359 26.09 15.62 -16.22
C ARG A 359 26.55 17.05 -16.42
N MET A 360 27.78 17.26 -16.90
CA MET A 360 28.35 18.59 -17.13
C MET A 360 27.51 19.45 -18.08
N GLN A 361 26.91 18.86 -19.12
CA GLN A 361 26.05 19.57 -20.07
C GLN A 361 24.66 19.91 -19.51
N MET A 362 24.21 19.20 -18.47
CA MET A 362 22.88 19.34 -17.88
C MET A 362 22.87 20.08 -16.53
N VAL A 363 24.02 20.34 -15.90
CA VAL A 363 24.09 21.10 -14.64
C VAL A 363 23.41 22.46 -14.75
N ASP A 364 23.56 23.17 -15.88
CA ASP A 364 22.93 24.49 -16.06
C ASP A 364 21.39 24.40 -16.17
N VAL A 365 20.88 23.30 -16.72
CA VAL A 365 19.45 23.02 -16.84
C VAL A 365 18.87 22.73 -15.45
N TYR A 366 19.49 21.83 -14.68
CA TYR A 366 19.06 21.57 -13.30
C TYR A 366 19.21 22.81 -12.40
N SER A 367 20.21 23.65 -12.64
CA SER A 367 20.34 24.94 -11.98
C SER A 367 19.13 25.86 -12.23
N LYS A 368 18.67 25.96 -13.47
CA LYS A 368 17.45 26.72 -13.81
C LYS A 368 16.20 26.06 -13.22
N LEU A 369 16.15 24.73 -13.19
CA LEU A 369 15.06 23.99 -12.55
C LEU A 369 14.97 24.34 -11.06
N VAL A 370 16.08 24.41 -10.33
CA VAL A 370 16.08 24.85 -8.92
C VAL A 370 15.51 26.26 -8.78
N ASP A 371 15.85 27.18 -9.69
CA ASP A 371 15.28 28.55 -9.67
C ASP A 371 13.75 28.54 -9.87
N ILE A 372 13.26 27.72 -10.82
CA ILE A 372 11.82 27.53 -11.08
C ILE A 372 11.13 26.91 -9.85
N LEU A 373 11.71 25.87 -9.25
CA LEU A 373 11.18 25.22 -8.07
C LEU A 373 11.15 26.17 -6.86
N LEU A 374 12.19 26.97 -6.64
CA LEU A 374 12.19 27.98 -5.57
C LEU A 374 11.05 28.98 -5.75
N LYS A 375 10.75 29.38 -6.99
CA LYS A 375 9.63 30.28 -7.28
C LYS A 375 8.26 29.63 -7.02
N HIS A 376 8.08 28.39 -7.46
CA HIS A 376 6.82 27.66 -7.30
C HIS A 376 6.52 27.23 -5.86
N LEU A 377 7.56 27.16 -5.01
CA LEU A 377 7.44 26.89 -3.57
C LEU A 377 6.86 28.06 -2.77
N GLU A 378 6.80 29.27 -3.34
CA GLU A 378 6.20 30.44 -2.69
C GLU A 378 4.70 30.18 -2.44
N TYR A 379 4.25 30.46 -1.20
CA TYR A 379 2.83 30.50 -0.88
C TYR A 379 2.09 31.48 -1.81
N PRO A 380 0.82 31.19 -2.18
CA PRO A 380 0.01 32.14 -2.92
C PRO A 380 -0.19 33.44 -2.14
N THR A 381 -0.44 34.52 -2.87
CA THR A 381 -0.90 35.78 -2.29
C THR A 381 -2.42 35.78 -2.38
N PRO A 382 -3.15 35.89 -1.25
CA PRO A 382 -4.61 35.82 -1.28
C PRO A 382 -5.20 37.01 -2.04
N ASP A 383 -6.16 36.75 -2.93
CA ASP A 383 -6.84 37.78 -3.72
C ASP A 383 -7.66 38.73 -2.82
N SER A 384 -8.16 38.21 -1.71
CA SER A 384 -8.86 38.97 -0.67
C SER A 384 -7.97 39.92 0.14
N GLY A 385 -6.64 39.75 0.07
CA GLY A 385 -5.67 40.43 0.92
C GLY A 385 -5.65 39.95 2.38
N ASN A 386 -6.38 38.88 2.71
CA ASN A 386 -6.41 38.32 4.05
C ASN A 386 -5.22 37.37 4.30
N GLU A 387 -4.13 37.86 4.90
CA GLU A 387 -2.95 37.04 5.21
C GLU A 387 -3.20 35.89 6.22
N SER A 388 -4.36 35.88 6.90
CA SER A 388 -4.74 34.78 7.80
C SER A 388 -5.36 33.58 7.08
N ASP A 389 -5.75 33.74 5.82
CA ASP A 389 -6.37 32.71 5.00
C ASP A 389 -5.83 32.80 3.56
N LEU A 390 -4.74 32.08 3.31
CA LEU A 390 -4.01 32.15 2.04
C LEU A 390 -4.76 31.51 0.86
N PHE A 391 -5.83 30.77 1.15
CA PHE A 391 -6.61 30.00 0.17
C PHE A 391 -8.10 30.40 0.19
N ASP A 392 -8.44 31.54 0.80
CA ASP A 392 -9.81 32.09 0.86
C ASP A 392 -10.89 31.07 1.28
N GLY A 393 -10.54 30.14 2.17
CA GLY A 393 -11.41 29.11 2.72
C GLY A 393 -11.39 27.77 1.98
N ASP A 394 -10.63 27.65 0.89
CA ASP A 394 -10.46 26.39 0.14
C ASP A 394 -9.40 25.48 0.80
N ARG A 395 -9.90 24.62 1.69
CA ARG A 395 -9.07 23.62 2.38
C ARG A 395 -8.53 22.54 1.45
N GLU A 396 -9.22 22.23 0.36
CA GLU A 396 -8.75 21.22 -0.60
C GLU A 396 -7.53 21.74 -1.35
N GLN A 397 -7.57 23.02 -1.75
CA GLN A 397 -6.43 23.68 -2.39
C GLN A 397 -5.23 23.82 -1.44
N GLU A 398 -5.48 24.13 -0.14
CA GLU A 398 -4.41 24.17 0.86
C GLU A 398 -3.70 22.81 1.02
N GLU A 399 -4.47 21.71 1.05
CA GLU A 399 -3.92 20.36 1.17
C GLU A 399 -3.18 19.93 -0.12
N LYS A 400 -3.76 20.19 -1.30
CA LYS A 400 -3.08 19.99 -2.59
C LYS A 400 -1.75 20.74 -2.67
N PHE A 401 -1.72 22.00 -2.23
CA PHE A 401 -0.49 22.79 -2.21
C PHE A 401 0.56 22.17 -1.28
N ARG A 402 0.15 21.65 -0.12
CA ARG A 402 1.06 20.97 0.82
C ARG A 402 1.68 19.71 0.21
N GLU A 403 0.87 18.86 -0.42
CA GLU A 403 1.36 17.67 -1.12
C GLU A 403 2.29 18.04 -2.28
N PHE A 404 1.90 19.03 -3.07
CA PHE A 404 2.69 19.58 -4.16
C PHE A 404 4.09 20.05 -3.70
N ARG A 405 4.18 20.78 -2.58
CA ARG A 405 5.47 21.21 -2.00
C ARG A 405 6.35 20.02 -1.59
N HIS A 406 5.77 18.90 -1.16
CA HIS A 406 6.54 17.70 -0.85
C HIS A 406 7.16 17.09 -2.11
N GLN A 407 6.40 16.97 -3.20
CA GLN A 407 6.88 16.47 -4.49
C GLN A 407 7.98 17.37 -5.09
N MET A 408 7.81 18.69 -5.00
CA MET A 408 8.85 19.64 -5.37
C MET A 408 10.11 19.50 -4.52
N GLY A 409 9.94 19.26 -3.21
CA GLY A 409 11.04 18.99 -2.29
C GLY A 409 11.84 17.74 -2.67
N ASP A 410 11.20 16.73 -3.24
CA ASP A 410 11.89 15.55 -3.78
C ASP A 410 12.64 15.88 -5.07
N THR A 411 12.00 16.60 -6.00
CA THR A 411 12.65 17.06 -7.24
C THR A 411 13.86 17.99 -6.96
N LEU A 412 13.80 18.80 -5.90
CA LEU A 412 14.93 19.62 -5.43
C LEU A 412 16.11 18.76 -4.98
N LYS A 413 15.87 17.62 -4.34
CA LYS A 413 16.93 16.68 -3.96
C LYS A 413 17.54 16.03 -5.19
N ASP A 414 16.72 15.69 -6.19
CA ASP A 414 17.22 15.16 -7.46
C ASP A 414 18.12 16.19 -8.16
N ALA A 415 17.72 17.46 -8.21
CA ALA A 415 18.56 18.52 -8.73
C ALA A 415 19.85 18.70 -7.91
N CYS A 416 19.77 18.57 -6.58
CA CYS A 416 20.92 18.63 -5.68
C CYS A 416 21.95 17.53 -5.97
N ASP A 417 21.53 16.30 -6.28
CA ASP A 417 22.44 15.20 -6.62
C ASP A 417 23.23 15.48 -7.92
N VAL A 418 22.58 16.13 -8.90
CA VAL A 418 23.22 16.49 -10.18
C VAL A 418 24.15 17.69 -10.03
N MET A 419 23.72 18.75 -9.35
CA MET A 419 24.50 19.99 -9.21
C MET A 419 25.57 19.92 -8.11
N GLY A 420 25.32 19.11 -7.08
CA GLY A 420 26.07 19.10 -5.82
C GLY A 420 25.47 20.02 -4.75
N VAL A 421 25.62 19.59 -3.50
CA VAL A 421 25.06 20.22 -2.30
C VAL A 421 25.42 21.70 -2.19
N THR A 422 26.71 22.04 -2.34
CA THR A 422 27.18 23.42 -2.20
C THR A 422 26.50 24.36 -3.19
N GLN A 423 26.34 23.97 -4.45
CA GLN A 423 25.71 24.81 -5.47
C GLN A 423 24.22 25.01 -5.18
N CYS A 424 23.52 23.94 -4.77
CA CYS A 424 22.11 24.00 -4.43
C CYS A 424 21.85 24.86 -3.19
N LEU A 425 22.64 24.69 -2.12
CA LEU A 425 22.56 25.54 -0.92
C LEU A 425 22.94 26.99 -1.21
N THR A 426 23.88 27.24 -2.14
CA THR A 426 24.24 28.61 -2.55
C THR A 426 23.03 29.33 -3.17
N LYS A 427 22.23 28.65 -4.00
CA LYS A 427 20.99 29.24 -4.53
C LYS A 427 19.99 29.61 -3.43
N VAL A 428 19.87 28.76 -2.40
CA VAL A 428 19.04 29.05 -1.23
C VAL A 428 19.56 30.29 -0.48
N LEU A 429 20.88 30.36 -0.25
CA LEU A 429 21.53 31.50 0.39
C LEU A 429 21.31 32.80 -0.42
N ASP A 430 21.52 32.75 -1.73
CA ASP A 430 21.34 33.89 -2.63
C ASP A 430 19.89 34.38 -2.60
N ALA A 431 18.91 33.48 -2.61
CA ALA A 431 17.49 33.84 -2.52
C ALA A 431 17.17 34.59 -1.21
N ILE A 432 17.69 34.11 -0.07
CA ILE A 432 17.54 34.78 1.23
C ILE A 432 18.20 36.16 1.19
N GLN A 433 19.44 36.26 0.69
CA GLN A 433 20.16 37.54 0.61
C GLN A 433 19.48 38.56 -0.30
N VAL A 434 18.94 38.12 -1.45
CA VAL A 434 18.19 38.99 -2.37
C VAL A 434 16.96 39.55 -1.69
N TRP A 435 16.22 38.73 -0.94
CA TRP A 435 15.09 39.23 -0.15
C TRP A 435 15.54 40.22 0.93
N THR A 436 16.59 39.88 1.69
CA THR A 436 17.14 40.74 2.75
C THR A 436 17.55 42.12 2.21
N GLN A 437 18.25 42.16 1.08
CA GLN A 437 18.69 43.41 0.46
C GLN A 437 17.54 44.31 -0.01
N LYS A 438 16.46 43.70 -0.52
CA LYS A 438 15.30 44.45 -1.05
C LYS A 438 14.34 44.91 0.04
N TYR A 439 14.12 44.08 1.07
CA TYR A 439 12.94 44.20 1.92
C TYR A 439 13.23 44.28 3.42
N ALA A 440 14.43 43.93 3.91
CA ALA A 440 14.69 43.89 5.35
C ALA A 440 14.49 45.25 6.05
N GLY A 441 14.81 46.35 5.37
CA GLY A 441 14.61 47.71 5.90
C GLY A 441 13.14 48.14 6.02
N GLN A 442 12.20 47.36 5.49
CA GLN A 442 10.77 47.63 5.49
C GLN A 442 10.01 46.78 6.54
N VAL A 443 10.71 45.92 7.28
CA VAL A 443 10.10 45.07 8.33
C VAL A 443 9.68 45.93 9.53
N SER A 444 8.43 45.76 9.97
CA SER A 444 7.89 46.46 11.14
C SER A 444 7.12 45.51 12.04
N GLY A 445 7.73 45.09 13.15
CA GLY A 445 7.12 44.15 14.10
C GLY A 445 6.87 42.79 13.43
N THR A 446 5.58 42.41 13.33
CA THR A 446 5.16 41.15 12.69
C THR A 446 4.85 41.29 11.20
N GLN A 447 4.87 42.51 10.65
CA GLN A 447 4.64 42.74 9.23
C GLN A 447 5.95 42.54 8.47
N VAL A 448 5.99 41.48 7.66
CA VAL A 448 7.13 41.09 6.84
C VAL A 448 6.72 41.14 5.37
N PRO A 449 7.21 42.12 4.58
CA PRO A 449 6.83 42.25 3.18
C PRO A 449 7.33 41.07 2.34
N HIS A 450 6.46 40.55 1.48
CA HIS A 450 6.74 39.39 0.62
C HIS A 450 7.37 38.22 1.37
N TRP A 451 6.89 37.92 2.57
CA TRP A 451 7.42 36.84 3.41
C TRP A 451 7.41 35.48 2.70
N GLN A 452 6.53 35.28 1.71
CA GLN A 452 6.47 34.08 0.86
C GLN A 452 7.79 33.83 0.11
N GLN A 453 8.43 34.90 -0.39
CA GLN A 453 9.73 34.84 -1.07
C GLN A 453 10.88 34.47 -0.10
N LEU A 454 10.72 34.76 1.19
CA LEU A 454 11.66 34.35 2.23
C LEU A 454 11.37 32.95 2.76
N GLU A 455 10.10 32.54 2.83
CA GLU A 455 9.70 31.23 3.33
C GLU A 455 10.06 30.10 2.35
N ALA A 456 9.90 30.31 1.04
CA ALA A 456 10.22 29.33 0.01
C ALA A 456 11.67 28.78 0.10
N PRO A 457 12.72 29.61 0.21
CA PRO A 457 14.08 29.09 0.40
C PRO A 457 14.29 28.39 1.76
N LEU A 458 13.56 28.74 2.82
CA LEU A 458 13.61 27.99 4.09
C LEU A 458 13.01 26.60 3.94
N PHE A 459 11.90 26.49 3.23
CA PHE A 459 11.32 25.20 2.90
C PHE A 459 12.26 24.36 2.04
N ALA A 460 12.87 24.96 1.01
CA ALA A 460 13.87 24.28 0.18
C ALA A 460 15.06 23.81 1.02
N MET A 461 15.58 24.65 1.93
CA MET A 461 16.64 24.27 2.86
C MET A 461 16.25 23.07 3.73
N ARG A 462 15.01 23.06 4.24
CA ARG A 462 14.47 21.93 5.01
C ARG A 462 14.39 20.66 4.17
N ALA A 463 13.89 20.76 2.95
CA ALA A 463 13.77 19.63 2.03
C ALA A 463 15.15 19.01 1.71
N LEU A 464 16.14 19.88 1.47
CA LEU A 464 17.52 19.49 1.17
C LEU A 464 18.29 18.92 2.36
N GLY A 465 17.82 19.09 3.61
CA GLY A 465 18.62 18.74 4.80
C GLY A 465 19.09 17.29 4.90
N ARG A 466 18.43 16.33 4.22
CA ARG A 466 18.91 14.93 4.13
C ARG A 466 20.10 14.74 3.19
N MET A 467 20.32 15.67 2.26
CA MET A 467 21.39 15.64 1.27
C MET A 467 22.69 16.24 1.82
N VAL A 468 22.62 16.98 2.93
CA VAL A 468 23.72 17.76 3.44
C VAL A 468 24.50 16.94 4.46
N ASP A 469 25.80 16.79 4.23
CA ASP A 469 26.69 16.13 5.18
C ASP A 469 26.93 17.02 6.41
N LYS A 470 27.09 16.40 7.58
CA LYS A 470 27.39 17.09 8.84
C LYS A 470 28.71 17.88 8.80
N GLU A 471 29.62 17.57 7.87
CA GLU A 471 30.90 18.25 7.66
C GLU A 471 30.81 19.41 6.64
N GLU A 472 29.63 19.79 6.16
CA GLU A 472 29.46 20.93 5.24
C GLU A 472 29.87 22.24 5.92
N ASN A 473 30.94 22.87 5.42
CA ASN A 473 31.59 24.01 6.08
C ASN A 473 31.68 25.25 5.20
N ILE A 474 30.99 25.28 4.05
CA ILE A 474 31.08 26.37 3.08
C ILE A 474 29.85 27.27 3.19
N VAL A 475 28.64 26.69 3.13
CA VAL A 475 27.39 27.47 3.01
C VAL A 475 26.63 27.51 4.33
N LEU A 476 26.54 26.40 5.07
CA LEU A 476 25.82 26.33 6.34
C LEU A 476 26.33 27.30 7.41
N PRO A 477 27.65 27.50 7.61
CA PRO A 477 28.15 28.51 8.55
C PRO A 477 27.68 29.94 8.26
N GLN A 478 27.35 30.24 6.99
CA GLN A 478 26.80 31.52 6.57
C GLN A 478 25.27 31.57 6.73
N LEU A 479 24.57 30.47 6.50
CA LEU A 479 23.11 30.37 6.63
C LEU A 479 22.65 30.36 8.09
N MET A 480 23.28 29.58 8.97
CA MET A 480 22.80 29.38 10.35
C MET A 480 22.66 30.67 11.17
N PRO A 481 23.60 31.65 11.10
CA PRO A 481 23.41 32.95 11.75
C PRO A 481 22.24 33.77 11.18
N LEU A 482 21.96 33.65 9.89
CA LEU A 482 20.85 34.36 9.25
C LEU A 482 19.51 33.78 9.70
N LEU A 483 19.41 32.46 9.90
CA LEU A 483 18.19 31.79 10.33
C LEU A 483 17.68 32.31 11.69
N VAL A 484 18.58 32.47 12.67
CA VAL A 484 18.19 32.97 14.00
C VAL A 484 17.86 34.47 14.00
N GLN A 485 18.14 35.18 12.90
CA GLN A 485 17.83 36.60 12.70
C GLN A 485 16.58 36.83 11.84
N ILE A 486 15.91 35.77 11.38
CA ILE A 486 14.70 35.88 10.56
C ILE A 486 13.60 36.64 11.34
N PRO A 487 12.93 37.61 10.70
CA PRO A 487 11.94 38.45 11.35
C PRO A 487 10.72 37.65 11.84
N SER A 488 10.02 38.20 12.83
CA SER A 488 8.94 37.51 13.54
C SER A 488 7.65 37.46 12.70
N HIS A 489 7.49 36.40 11.90
CA HIS A 489 6.25 36.04 11.22
C HIS A 489 5.90 34.57 11.53
N GLU A 490 4.63 34.21 11.67
CA GLU A 490 4.23 32.87 12.12
C GLU A 490 4.77 31.76 11.21
N LYS A 491 4.54 31.85 9.90
CA LYS A 491 5.02 30.86 8.92
C LYS A 491 6.54 30.83 8.80
N LEU A 492 7.21 31.97 8.93
CA LEU A 492 8.68 32.04 8.91
C LEU A 492 9.30 31.40 10.15
N ARG A 493 8.72 31.65 11.32
CA ARG A 493 9.17 31.05 12.58
C ARG A 493 8.98 29.54 12.56
N PHE A 494 7.82 29.08 12.10
CA PHE A 494 7.56 27.65 11.89
C PHE A 494 8.60 27.03 10.94
N ALA A 495 8.81 27.62 9.75
CA ALA A 495 9.78 27.12 8.78
C ALA A 495 11.21 27.08 9.36
N THR A 496 11.62 28.14 10.05
CA THR A 496 12.94 28.26 10.69
C THR A 496 13.16 27.18 11.75
N ILE A 497 12.19 26.97 12.65
CA ILE A 497 12.23 25.91 13.66
C ILE A 497 12.43 24.55 12.99
N MET A 498 11.63 24.27 11.96
CA MET A 498 11.70 22.99 11.25
C MET A 498 13.00 22.80 10.46
N VAL A 499 13.62 23.88 9.97
CA VAL A 499 14.98 23.84 9.42
C VAL A 499 15.97 23.51 10.52
N LEU A 500 15.97 24.23 11.64
CA LEU A 500 16.91 23.98 12.74
C LEU A 500 16.82 22.55 13.26
N GLY A 501 15.60 22.04 13.46
CA GLY A 501 15.37 20.64 13.86
C GLY A 501 15.82 19.60 12.82
N ARG A 502 16.06 19.98 11.57
CA ARG A 502 16.54 19.10 10.50
C ARG A 502 18.07 19.03 10.42
N TYR A 503 18.77 20.08 10.86
CA TYR A 503 20.23 20.19 10.79
C TYR A 503 20.91 19.95 12.15
N THR A 504 20.25 19.23 13.06
CA THR A 504 20.77 18.95 14.42
C THR A 504 22.04 18.11 14.42
N GLU A 505 22.21 17.17 13.48
CA GLU A 505 23.47 16.42 13.30
C GLU A 505 24.65 17.34 12.93
N TRP A 506 24.40 18.33 12.06
CA TRP A 506 25.39 19.34 11.70
C TRP A 506 25.73 20.23 12.89
N THR A 507 24.72 20.65 13.66
CA THR A 507 24.93 21.43 14.90
C THR A 507 25.71 20.63 15.94
N ALA A 508 25.50 19.31 16.04
CA ALA A 508 26.29 18.46 16.93
C ALA A 508 27.78 18.44 16.56
N ALA A 509 28.11 18.57 15.27
CA ALA A 509 29.48 18.71 14.78
C ALA A 509 30.04 20.14 14.93
N HIS A 510 29.18 21.16 15.07
CA HIS A 510 29.54 22.58 15.20
C HIS A 510 28.90 23.23 16.45
N PRO A 511 29.40 22.90 17.66
CA PRO A 511 28.74 23.25 18.93
C PRO A 511 28.56 24.75 19.19
N GLU A 512 29.35 25.62 18.54
CA GLU A 512 29.25 27.07 18.66
C GLU A 512 27.90 27.64 18.22
N TYR A 513 27.16 26.91 17.38
CA TYR A 513 25.83 27.30 16.92
C TYR A 513 24.70 26.77 17.81
N LEU A 514 24.97 25.82 18.71
CA LEU A 514 23.96 25.16 19.52
C LEU A 514 23.17 26.13 20.41
N GLU A 515 23.87 26.98 21.17
CA GLU A 515 23.21 27.85 22.15
C GLU A 515 22.27 28.89 21.49
N PRO A 516 22.66 29.64 20.44
CA PRO A 516 21.76 30.54 19.72
C PRO A 516 20.53 29.82 19.13
N GLN A 517 20.74 28.66 18.51
CA GLN A 517 19.65 27.87 17.92
C GLN A 517 18.69 27.35 19.00
N PHE A 518 19.24 26.75 20.06
CA PHE A 518 18.45 26.19 21.16
C PHE A 518 17.63 27.27 21.86
N ASN A 519 18.22 28.45 22.12
CA ASN A 519 17.50 29.60 22.67
C ASN A 519 16.37 30.08 21.75
N TYR A 520 16.57 30.08 20.43
CA TYR A 520 15.52 30.40 19.47
C TYR A 520 14.34 29.42 19.56
N ILE A 521 14.61 28.11 19.70
CA ILE A 521 13.57 27.09 19.88
C ILE A 521 12.85 27.26 21.23
N VAL A 522 13.58 27.41 22.33
CA VAL A 522 13.00 27.55 23.69
C VAL A 522 12.10 28.79 23.79
N THR A 523 12.53 29.93 23.23
CA THR A 523 11.70 31.15 23.21
C THR A 523 10.45 31.02 22.34
N SER A 524 10.42 30.06 21.40
CA SER A 524 9.26 29.81 20.55
C SER A 524 8.09 29.14 21.30
N PHE A 525 8.32 28.54 22.48
CA PHE A 525 7.25 28.05 23.36
C PHE A 525 6.47 29.16 24.07
N GLN A 526 6.90 30.43 23.95
CA GLN A 526 6.13 31.59 24.41
C GLN A 526 5.06 32.03 23.40
N SER A 527 5.03 31.41 22.21
CA SER A 527 4.03 31.67 21.18
C SER A 527 2.68 31.06 21.54
N ASP A 528 1.59 31.76 21.23
CA ASP A 528 0.23 31.23 21.37
C ASP A 528 -0.15 30.26 20.23
N SER A 529 0.65 30.19 19.16
CA SER A 529 0.40 29.31 18.02
C SER A 529 0.73 27.85 18.36
N ARG A 530 -0.29 26.98 18.23
CA ARG A 530 -0.16 25.53 18.42
C ARG A 530 0.77 24.89 17.40
N GLU A 531 0.84 25.41 16.18
CA GLU A 531 1.74 24.90 15.13
C GLU A 531 3.21 25.14 15.52
N ILE A 532 3.52 26.35 16.02
CA ILE A 532 4.86 26.71 16.49
C ILE A 532 5.26 25.85 17.69
N MET A 533 4.35 25.65 18.66
CA MET A 533 4.65 24.79 19.83
C MET A 533 4.93 23.34 19.44
N ARG A 534 4.16 22.78 18.49
CA ARG A 534 4.39 21.42 17.96
C ARG A 534 5.75 21.32 17.27
N ALA A 535 6.05 22.26 16.37
CA ALA A 535 7.33 22.30 15.66
C ALA A 535 8.52 22.45 16.62
N ALA A 536 8.36 23.27 17.67
CA ALA A 536 9.38 23.47 18.68
C ALA A 536 9.62 22.21 19.53
N ALA A 537 8.56 21.51 19.95
CA ALA A 537 8.68 20.24 20.68
C ALA A 537 9.41 19.16 19.84
N LEU A 538 9.04 19.01 18.58
CA LEU A 538 9.72 18.12 17.65
C LEU A 538 11.19 18.51 17.43
N SER A 539 11.49 19.81 17.33
CA SER A 539 12.88 20.26 17.19
C SER A 539 13.70 19.99 18.46
N ILE A 540 13.13 20.21 19.66
CA ILE A 540 13.78 19.84 20.93
C ILE A 540 14.07 18.34 20.97
N LYS A 541 13.16 17.48 20.48
CA LYS A 541 13.44 16.04 20.35
C LYS A 541 14.74 15.81 19.58
N PHE A 542 14.86 16.35 18.37
CA PHE A 542 16.05 16.15 17.54
C PHE A 542 17.33 16.73 18.16
N PHE A 543 17.27 17.94 18.72
CA PHE A 543 18.41 18.54 19.44
C PHE A 543 18.84 17.65 20.61
N CYS A 544 17.90 17.16 21.41
CA CYS A 544 18.19 16.30 22.53
C CYS A 544 18.66 14.89 22.12
N THR A 545 18.32 14.40 20.93
CA THR A 545 18.82 13.12 20.41
C THR A 545 20.25 13.25 19.88
N ASP A 546 20.52 14.24 19.03
CA ASP A 546 21.81 14.37 18.34
C ASP A 546 22.85 15.09 19.19
N CYS A 547 22.43 16.12 19.93
CA CYS A 547 23.31 16.93 20.80
C CYS A 547 23.31 16.45 22.26
N LYS A 548 22.84 15.22 22.56
CA LYS A 548 22.71 14.67 23.93
C LYS A 548 23.96 14.82 24.80
N HIS A 549 25.15 14.61 24.23
CA HIS A 549 26.42 14.76 24.95
C HIS A 549 26.76 16.22 25.25
N LEU A 550 26.44 17.14 24.34
CA LEU A 550 26.64 18.59 24.51
C LEU A 550 25.66 19.17 25.55
N LEU A 551 24.44 18.63 25.59
CA LEU A 551 23.38 19.02 26.53
C LEU A 551 23.50 18.36 27.91
N SER A 552 24.47 17.46 28.11
CA SER A 552 24.65 16.72 29.37
C SER A 552 24.81 17.64 30.58
N GLY A 553 25.50 18.77 30.44
CA GLY A 553 25.69 19.74 31.52
C GLY A 553 24.41 20.48 31.93
N GLN A 554 23.38 20.48 31.08
CA GLN A 554 22.12 21.21 31.26
C GLN A 554 20.96 20.29 31.67
N VAL A 555 21.20 19.02 31.99
CA VAL A 555 20.16 18.03 32.30
C VAL A 555 19.17 18.51 33.38
N LEU A 556 19.61 19.20 34.43
CA LEU A 556 18.71 19.72 35.47
C LEU A 556 17.85 20.91 34.97
N GLN A 557 18.40 21.76 34.12
CA GLN A 557 17.67 22.89 33.51
C GLN A 557 16.62 22.37 32.52
N LEU A 558 16.98 21.35 31.72
CA LEU A 558 16.06 20.66 30.82
C LEU A 558 14.90 20.01 31.58
N GLN A 559 15.16 19.43 32.76
CA GLN A 559 14.09 18.88 33.60
C GLN A 559 13.11 19.96 34.06
N THR A 560 13.62 21.11 34.52
CA THR A 560 12.79 22.23 34.95
C THR A 560 11.93 22.76 33.80
N PHE A 561 12.52 22.90 32.61
CA PHE A 561 11.81 23.30 31.39
C PHE A 561 10.74 22.28 31.00
N TYR A 562 11.10 21.00 30.95
CA TYR A 562 10.19 19.89 30.62
C TYR A 562 8.96 19.87 31.53
N ASP A 563 9.16 19.93 32.86
CA ASP A 563 8.07 19.89 33.84
C ASP A 563 7.08 21.06 33.66
N GLN A 564 7.58 22.26 33.35
CA GLN A 564 6.79 23.49 33.16
C GLN A 564 5.96 23.51 31.89
N ILE A 565 6.44 22.91 30.80
CA ILE A 565 5.81 23.04 29.48
C ILE A 565 4.95 21.82 29.10
N LEU A 566 5.18 20.65 29.71
CA LEU A 566 4.53 19.39 29.34
C LEU A 566 3.00 19.48 29.32
N ASP A 567 2.39 20.14 30.30
CA ASP A 567 0.92 20.24 30.41
C ASP A 567 0.30 21.23 29.38
N LYS A 568 1.13 22.05 28.72
CA LYS A 568 0.68 22.99 27.68
C LYS A 568 0.68 22.35 26.28
N LEU A 569 1.33 21.21 26.12
CA LEU A 569 1.53 20.56 24.83
C LEU A 569 0.36 19.65 24.44
N PRO A 570 0.09 19.49 23.13
CA PRO A 570 -0.69 18.37 22.61
C PRO A 570 -0.01 17.02 22.90
N ASP A 571 -0.77 15.92 22.94
CA ASP A 571 -0.25 14.62 23.40
C ASP A 571 0.94 14.09 22.59
N LEU A 572 0.89 14.14 21.25
CA LEU A 572 2.03 13.75 20.41
C LEU A 572 3.30 14.56 20.75
N SER A 573 3.16 15.87 20.97
CA SER A 573 4.29 16.72 21.33
C SER A 573 4.81 16.49 22.74
N LYS A 574 3.98 15.97 23.65
CA LYS A 574 4.45 15.46 24.95
C LYS A 574 5.38 14.28 24.74
N GLU A 575 4.97 13.30 23.93
CA GLU A 575 5.81 12.15 23.62
C GLU A 575 7.15 12.56 22.97
N GLU A 576 7.10 13.46 21.98
CA GLU A 576 8.31 13.97 21.29
C GLU A 576 9.30 14.60 22.28
N ILE A 577 8.85 15.51 23.15
CA ILE A 577 9.75 16.16 24.09
C ILE A 577 10.23 15.20 25.19
N THR A 578 9.37 14.28 25.65
CA THR A 578 9.74 13.23 26.61
C THR A 578 10.85 12.34 26.05
N GLU A 579 10.76 11.95 24.78
CA GLU A 579 11.80 11.16 24.10
C GLU A 579 13.11 11.94 24.01
N GLY A 580 13.05 13.23 23.66
CA GLY A 580 14.20 14.11 23.68
C GLY A 580 14.90 14.12 25.04
N VAL A 581 14.20 14.49 26.11
CA VAL A 581 14.84 14.58 27.44
C VAL A 581 15.31 13.22 27.95
N ALA A 582 14.61 12.13 27.63
CA ALA A 582 15.03 10.78 27.99
C ALA A 582 16.38 10.40 27.33
N ASN A 583 16.63 10.82 26.08
CA ASN A 583 17.92 10.62 25.41
C ASN A 583 19.09 11.34 26.10
N VAL A 584 18.85 12.54 26.65
CA VAL A 584 19.87 13.28 27.43
C VAL A 584 20.12 12.60 28.78
N VAL A 585 19.09 12.05 29.42
CA VAL A 585 19.22 11.26 30.66
C VAL A 585 19.97 9.96 30.40
N ALA A 586 19.76 9.31 29.26
CA ALA A 586 20.37 8.04 28.90
C ALA A 586 21.91 8.10 28.77
N VAL A 587 22.48 9.27 28.46
CA VAL A 587 23.94 9.46 28.35
C VAL A 587 24.62 9.88 29.65
N GLN A 588 23.86 10.07 30.72
CA GLN A 588 24.43 10.40 32.03
C GLN A 588 25.15 9.18 32.63
N PRO A 589 26.13 9.39 33.54
CA PRO A 589 26.80 8.28 34.22
C PRO A 589 25.80 7.34 34.91
N ALA A 590 26.03 6.02 34.82
CA ALA A 590 25.12 5.01 35.38
C ALA A 590 24.79 5.22 36.87
N ALA A 591 25.73 5.76 37.64
CA ALA A 591 25.53 6.10 39.06
C ALA A 591 24.43 7.16 39.29
N GLU A 592 24.22 8.06 38.34
CA GLU A 592 23.21 9.12 38.41
C GLU A 592 21.85 8.68 37.86
N THR A 593 21.78 7.54 37.14
CA THR A 593 20.57 7.08 36.46
C THR A 593 19.38 6.95 37.41
N TYR A 594 19.57 6.33 38.59
CA TYR A 594 18.50 6.20 39.58
C TYR A 594 17.98 7.58 40.04
N ARG A 595 18.88 8.50 40.37
CA ARG A 595 18.51 9.86 40.83
C ARG A 595 17.77 10.65 39.75
N LEU A 596 18.24 10.56 38.51
CA LEU A 596 17.65 11.28 37.38
C LEU A 596 16.32 10.67 36.95
N LEU A 597 16.18 9.34 36.96
CA LEU A 597 14.89 8.69 36.74
C LEU A 597 13.87 9.14 37.79
N LYS A 598 14.21 9.18 39.08
CA LYS A 598 13.31 9.77 40.08
C LYS A 598 12.93 11.21 39.75
N LEU A 599 13.92 12.05 39.43
CA LEU A 599 13.69 13.47 39.14
C LEU A 599 12.74 13.71 37.96
N TYR A 600 12.83 12.91 36.90
CA TYR A 600 12.00 13.05 35.70
C TYR A 600 10.70 12.25 35.76
N CYS A 601 10.73 11.03 36.27
CA CYS A 601 9.61 10.10 36.24
C CYS A 601 8.68 10.23 37.46
N ASP A 602 9.15 10.63 38.65
CA ASP A 602 8.26 10.79 39.81
C ASP A 602 7.15 11.82 39.56
N PRO A 603 7.40 12.99 38.93
CA PRO A 603 6.33 13.90 38.52
C PRO A 603 5.34 13.25 37.54
N LEU A 604 5.82 12.42 36.61
CA LEU A 604 4.96 11.70 35.67
C LEU A 604 4.10 10.64 36.39
N VAL A 605 4.67 9.90 37.32
CA VAL A 605 3.96 8.91 38.15
C VAL A 605 2.93 9.60 39.05
N GLN A 606 3.25 10.76 39.63
CA GLN A 606 2.28 11.55 40.40
C GLN A 606 1.10 12.02 39.53
N ARG A 607 1.38 12.53 38.32
CA ARG A 607 0.33 12.90 37.35
C ARG A 607 -0.51 11.68 36.95
N LEU A 608 0.11 10.51 36.76
CA LEU A 608 -0.57 9.25 36.47
C LEU A 608 -1.53 8.86 37.61
N MET A 609 -1.07 8.87 38.86
CA MET A 609 -1.90 8.54 40.03
C MET A 609 -3.06 9.52 40.19
N ASN A 610 -2.82 10.82 39.98
CA ASN A 610 -3.87 11.82 40.03
C ASN A 610 -4.94 11.55 38.96
N LYS A 611 -4.53 11.25 37.73
CA LYS A 611 -5.44 10.85 36.64
C LYS A 611 -6.22 9.58 37.00
N ALA A 612 -5.54 8.56 37.52
CA ALA A 612 -6.16 7.28 37.93
C ALA A 612 -7.21 7.47 39.02
N ASN A 613 -6.94 8.30 40.02
CA ASN A 613 -7.89 8.59 41.09
C ASN A 613 -9.10 9.42 40.61
N SER A 614 -8.94 10.19 39.54
CA SER A 614 -10.02 11.00 38.96
C SER A 614 -10.77 10.33 37.81
N ALA A 615 -10.28 9.20 37.29
CA ALA A 615 -10.80 8.60 36.07
C ALA A 615 -12.12 7.86 36.35
N THR A 616 -13.22 8.44 35.87
CA THR A 616 -14.58 7.88 36.04
C THR A 616 -15.27 7.64 34.71
N ASP A 617 -15.05 8.51 33.72
CA ASP A 617 -15.55 8.42 32.35
C ASP A 617 -14.51 7.88 31.36
N GLU A 618 -14.95 7.55 30.14
CA GLU A 618 -14.10 6.97 29.10
C GLU A 618 -12.96 7.90 28.66
N ASP A 619 -13.21 9.20 28.46
CA ASP A 619 -12.20 10.17 28.06
C ASP A 619 -11.09 10.31 29.11
N SER A 620 -11.47 10.32 30.38
CA SER A 620 -10.52 10.37 31.51
C SER A 620 -9.68 9.09 31.62
N LYS A 621 -10.25 7.92 31.30
CA LYS A 621 -9.53 6.63 31.23
C LYS A 621 -8.58 6.58 30.03
N LEU A 622 -8.97 7.11 28.87
CA LEU A 622 -8.08 7.25 27.70
C LEU A 622 -6.92 8.20 27.98
N ALA A 623 -7.18 9.36 28.59
CA ALA A 623 -6.15 10.30 28.99
C ALA A 623 -5.17 9.73 30.03
N LEU A 624 -5.62 8.79 30.87
CA LEU A 624 -4.76 8.01 31.76
C LEU A 624 -3.89 7.03 30.97
N ALA A 625 -4.48 6.30 30.02
CA ALA A 625 -3.79 5.36 29.17
C ALA A 625 -2.68 6.04 28.32
N ASP A 626 -2.96 7.19 27.73
CA ASP A 626 -1.97 7.93 26.93
C ASP A 626 -0.83 8.50 27.80
N HIS A 627 -1.11 8.90 29.04
CA HIS A 627 -0.08 9.38 29.95
C HIS A 627 0.97 8.29 30.31
N LEU A 628 0.59 7.00 30.30
CA LEU A 628 1.53 5.88 30.49
C LEU A 628 2.61 5.81 29.40
N GLN A 629 2.32 6.33 28.20
CA GLN A 629 3.29 6.34 27.11
C GLN A 629 4.54 7.16 27.49
N LEU A 630 4.39 8.25 28.26
CA LEU A 630 5.51 9.09 28.70
C LEU A 630 6.47 8.32 29.62
N ILE A 631 5.94 7.47 30.51
CA ILE A 631 6.76 6.60 31.38
C ILE A 631 7.44 5.51 30.54
N THR A 632 6.70 4.95 29.58
CA THR A 632 7.22 3.91 28.68
C THR A 632 8.40 4.42 27.84
N ILE A 633 8.39 5.69 27.43
CA ILE A 633 9.50 6.31 26.70
C ILE A 633 10.78 6.32 27.56
N PHE A 634 10.70 6.63 28.85
CA PHE A 634 11.86 6.54 29.74
C PHE A 634 12.37 5.11 29.92
N VAL A 635 11.46 4.13 30.03
CA VAL A 635 11.81 2.70 30.09
C VAL A 635 12.65 2.31 28.87
N GLN A 636 12.24 2.71 27.67
CA GLN A 636 12.86 2.32 26.40
C GLN A 636 14.18 3.05 26.11
N ASN A 637 14.33 4.30 26.54
CA ASN A 637 15.48 5.12 26.15
C ASN A 637 16.59 5.14 27.22
N VAL A 638 16.25 5.05 28.51
CA VAL A 638 17.24 5.13 29.61
C VAL A 638 17.73 3.75 29.99
N MET A 639 18.62 3.20 29.17
CA MET A 639 19.23 1.87 29.37
C MET A 639 20.71 2.01 29.80
N PRO A 640 21.02 2.11 31.11
CA PRO A 640 22.39 2.24 31.56
C PRO A 640 23.17 0.95 31.27
N PHE A 641 24.41 1.09 30.81
CA PHE A 641 25.34 -0.04 30.74
C PHE A 641 25.84 -0.37 32.15
N VAL A 642 25.65 -1.61 32.56
CA VAL A 642 25.96 -2.10 33.92
C VAL A 642 26.80 -3.37 33.78
N GLY A 643 27.82 -3.52 34.62
CA GLY A 643 28.71 -4.69 34.58
C GLY A 643 28.00 -5.98 35.01
N PRO A 644 28.51 -7.16 34.63
CA PRO A 644 27.94 -8.43 35.06
C PRO A 644 27.89 -8.54 36.60
N GLY A 645 26.71 -8.86 37.14
CA GLY A 645 26.50 -9.04 38.59
C GLY A 645 26.28 -7.75 39.39
N GLU A 646 26.33 -6.57 38.78
CA GLU A 646 25.97 -5.31 39.43
C GLU A 646 24.46 -5.03 39.34
N GLU A 647 23.91 -4.38 40.36
CA GLU A 647 22.49 -3.99 40.39
C GLU A 647 22.24 -2.92 39.31
N ASN A 648 21.29 -3.17 38.40
CA ASN A 648 20.93 -2.18 37.40
C ASN A 648 20.15 -1.02 38.06
N PRO A 649 20.67 0.23 38.03
CA PRO A 649 20.06 1.36 38.73
C PRO A 649 18.70 1.78 38.13
N ALA A 650 18.45 1.51 36.85
CA ALA A 650 17.14 1.73 36.25
C ALA A 650 16.14 0.66 36.71
N VAL A 651 16.51 -0.62 36.73
CA VAL A 651 15.65 -1.70 37.27
C VAL A 651 15.32 -1.47 38.74
N LYS A 652 16.28 -0.97 39.54
CA LYS A 652 16.05 -0.54 40.92
C LYS A 652 14.94 0.50 41.03
N TYR A 653 14.92 1.50 40.14
CA TYR A 653 13.84 2.47 40.10
C TYR A 653 12.52 1.85 39.66
N TRP A 654 12.53 1.00 38.62
CA TRP A 654 11.31 0.34 38.13
C TRP A 654 10.70 -0.62 39.15
N GLN A 655 11.48 -1.18 40.08
CA GLN A 655 10.95 -1.91 41.23
C GLN A 655 10.06 -1.06 42.15
N GLU A 656 10.31 0.25 42.24
CA GLU A 656 9.48 1.17 43.02
C GLU A 656 8.20 1.57 42.27
N VAL A 657 8.29 1.69 40.94
CA VAL A 657 7.17 2.10 40.07
C VAL A 657 6.22 0.93 39.77
N PHE A 658 6.73 -0.30 39.71
CA PHE A 658 5.97 -1.49 39.34
C PHE A 658 4.70 -1.68 40.18
N PRO A 659 4.72 -1.62 41.54
CA PRO A 659 3.51 -1.76 42.35
C PRO A 659 2.43 -0.72 42.05
N ILE A 660 2.83 0.49 41.65
CA ILE A 660 1.90 1.56 41.26
C ILE A 660 1.21 1.18 39.95
N LEU A 661 1.97 0.75 38.94
CA LEU A 661 1.40 0.28 37.67
C LEU A 661 0.50 -0.95 37.87
N SER A 662 0.89 -1.88 38.73
CA SER A 662 0.06 -3.04 39.08
C SER A 662 -1.25 -2.63 39.75
N THR A 663 -1.22 -1.64 40.65
CA THR A 663 -2.43 -1.12 41.30
C THR A 663 -3.36 -0.43 40.29
N VAL A 664 -2.80 0.34 39.35
CA VAL A 664 -3.59 0.93 38.27
C VAL A 664 -4.21 -0.16 37.40
N LEU A 665 -3.43 -1.19 37.01
CA LEU A 665 -3.97 -2.31 36.24
C LEU A 665 -5.14 -2.99 36.94
N ASP A 666 -4.97 -3.35 38.22
CA ASP A 666 -5.99 -4.05 39.01
C ASP A 666 -7.32 -3.28 39.06
N ASN A 667 -7.25 -1.94 39.12
CA ASN A 667 -8.43 -1.06 39.19
C ASN A 667 -9.14 -0.87 37.85
N PHE A 668 -8.48 -1.17 36.72
CA PHE A 668 -8.98 -0.90 35.37
C PHE A 668 -8.90 -2.13 34.46
N LEU A 669 -8.95 -3.35 35.02
CA LEU A 669 -8.96 -4.60 34.25
C LEU A 669 -10.14 -4.71 33.27
N ASP A 670 -11.20 -3.93 33.47
CA ASP A 670 -12.38 -3.83 32.60
C ASP A 670 -12.19 -2.89 31.40
N PHE A 671 -11.05 -2.19 31.29
CA PHE A 671 -10.79 -1.19 30.26
C PHE A 671 -9.51 -1.51 29.46
N SER A 672 -9.70 -2.17 28.31
CA SER A 672 -8.62 -2.68 27.44
C SER A 672 -7.50 -1.67 27.12
N PRO A 673 -7.76 -0.38 26.79
CA PRO A 673 -6.68 0.57 26.50
C PRO A 673 -5.66 0.77 27.63
N ILE A 674 -6.10 0.70 28.90
CA ILE A 674 -5.19 0.80 30.05
C ILE A 674 -4.40 -0.51 30.20
N CYS A 675 -5.06 -1.66 30.09
CA CYS A 675 -4.41 -2.98 30.10
C CYS A 675 -3.29 -3.05 29.05
N GLU A 676 -3.60 -2.62 27.82
CA GLU A 676 -2.67 -2.57 26.68
C GLU A 676 -1.47 -1.67 26.96
N ARG A 677 -1.69 -0.43 27.45
CA ARG A 677 -0.58 0.51 27.73
C ARG A 677 0.30 0.06 28.89
N ILE A 678 -0.26 -0.56 29.93
CA ILE A 678 0.52 -1.13 31.04
C ILE A 678 1.32 -2.34 30.56
N CYS A 679 0.68 -3.27 29.84
CA CYS A 679 1.36 -4.44 29.27
C CYS A 679 2.46 -4.02 28.30
N ARG A 680 2.24 -2.99 27.46
CA ARG A 680 3.27 -2.40 26.61
C ARG A 680 4.44 -1.86 27.42
N CYS A 681 4.18 -1.15 28.51
CA CYS A 681 5.22 -0.66 29.42
C CYS A 681 6.04 -1.82 30.00
N TRP A 682 5.38 -2.84 30.56
CA TRP A 682 6.05 -4.04 31.12
C TRP A 682 6.84 -4.82 30.08
N ARG A 683 6.28 -5.03 28.88
CA ARG A 683 6.99 -5.65 27.78
C ARG A 683 8.26 -4.88 27.43
N ASN A 684 8.18 -3.56 27.34
CA ASN A 684 9.35 -2.73 27.10
C ASN A 684 10.36 -2.79 28.25
N MET A 685 9.94 -2.94 29.51
CA MET A 685 10.86 -3.18 30.62
C MET A 685 11.63 -4.49 30.42
N ILE A 686 10.94 -5.58 30.08
CA ILE A 686 11.56 -6.89 29.81
C ILE A 686 12.56 -6.79 28.64
N ILE A 687 12.18 -6.15 27.53
CA ILE A 687 13.05 -6.06 26.35
C ILE A 687 14.26 -5.14 26.58
N SER A 688 14.07 -4.02 27.28
CA SER A 688 15.11 -3.00 27.48
C SER A 688 16.17 -3.45 28.49
N TYR A 689 15.76 -4.11 29.57
CA TYR A 689 16.66 -4.52 30.65
C TYR A 689 16.97 -6.02 30.68
N ARG A 690 16.27 -6.83 29.87
CA ARG A 690 16.49 -8.28 29.68
C ARG A 690 16.55 -9.03 31.02
N THR A 691 17.59 -9.86 31.22
CA THR A 691 17.77 -10.68 32.42
C THR A 691 17.89 -9.87 33.71
N ALA A 692 18.23 -8.58 33.64
CA ALA A 692 18.23 -7.71 34.83
C ALA A 692 16.83 -7.54 35.43
N MET A 693 15.75 -7.81 34.69
CA MET A 693 14.37 -7.80 35.19
C MET A 693 14.01 -9.01 36.06
N ALA A 694 14.91 -9.97 36.26
CA ALA A 694 14.67 -11.16 37.07
C ALA A 694 14.00 -10.89 38.45
N PRO A 695 14.36 -9.83 39.21
CA PRO A 695 13.71 -9.55 40.50
C PRO A 695 12.21 -9.26 40.42
N LEU A 696 11.72 -8.73 39.29
CA LEU A 696 10.32 -8.37 39.08
C LEU A 696 9.50 -9.49 38.42
N LEU A 697 10.16 -10.50 37.84
CA LEU A 697 9.48 -11.57 37.11
C LEU A 697 8.40 -12.31 37.93
N PRO A 698 8.63 -12.70 39.20
CA PRO A 698 7.62 -13.47 39.93
C PRO A 698 6.31 -12.70 40.12
N GLU A 699 6.39 -11.42 40.49
CA GLU A 699 5.22 -10.58 40.69
C GLU A 699 4.54 -10.24 39.36
N MET A 700 5.33 -9.92 38.33
CA MET A 700 4.83 -9.66 36.98
C MET A 700 4.10 -10.87 36.39
N ALA A 701 4.68 -12.07 36.46
CA ALA A 701 4.06 -13.29 35.96
C ALA A 701 2.73 -13.59 36.66
N ASN A 702 2.66 -13.42 37.98
CA ASN A 702 1.41 -13.56 38.74
C ASN A 702 0.34 -12.56 38.28
N LYS A 703 0.72 -11.30 38.04
CA LYS A 703 -0.19 -10.26 37.55
C LYS A 703 -0.65 -10.51 36.12
N LEU A 704 0.22 -10.98 35.23
CA LEU A 704 -0.13 -11.36 33.87
C LEU A 704 -1.11 -12.54 33.85
N ALA A 705 -0.87 -13.56 34.69
CA ALA A 705 -1.78 -14.70 34.82
C ALA A 705 -3.14 -14.29 35.39
N SER A 706 -3.17 -13.51 36.48
CA SER A 706 -4.44 -13.07 37.07
C SER A 706 -5.20 -12.12 36.15
N GLY A 707 -4.49 -11.19 35.50
CA GLY A 707 -5.07 -10.23 34.56
C GLY A 707 -5.70 -10.93 33.35
N PHE A 708 -4.99 -11.87 32.74
CA PHE A 708 -5.52 -12.64 31.60
C PHE A 708 -6.75 -13.46 31.98
N ASN A 709 -6.76 -14.11 33.14
CA ASN A 709 -7.92 -14.90 33.60
C ASN A 709 -9.18 -14.04 33.83
N VAL A 710 -9.04 -12.75 34.13
CA VAL A 710 -10.15 -11.82 34.39
C VAL A 710 -10.55 -11.08 33.12
N ALA A 711 -9.61 -10.36 32.50
CA ALA A 711 -9.88 -9.45 31.39
C ALA A 711 -9.89 -10.14 30.01
N ARG A 712 -9.20 -11.29 29.88
CA ARG A 712 -9.09 -12.07 28.62
C ARG A 712 -8.52 -11.27 27.43
N GLU A 713 -7.66 -10.28 27.69
CA GLU A 713 -7.03 -9.45 26.67
C GLU A 713 -5.72 -10.09 26.13
N GLY A 714 -5.44 -9.92 24.84
CA GLY A 714 -4.23 -10.46 24.18
C GLY A 714 -2.92 -9.86 24.70
N CYS A 715 -2.96 -8.62 25.19
CA CYS A 715 -1.81 -7.88 25.69
C CYS A 715 -1.03 -8.62 26.80
N PHE A 716 -1.70 -9.44 27.61
CA PHE A 716 -1.04 -10.26 28.65
C PHE A 716 -0.20 -11.40 28.06
N LEU A 717 -0.68 -12.02 26.97
CA LEU A 717 0.04 -13.05 26.23
C LEU A 717 1.24 -12.44 25.49
N TRP A 718 1.09 -11.21 25.00
CA TRP A 718 2.15 -10.47 24.35
C TRP A 718 3.35 -10.17 25.27
N VAL A 719 3.10 -9.84 26.54
CA VAL A 719 4.18 -9.71 27.55
C VAL A 719 4.77 -11.08 27.88
N THR A 720 3.93 -12.11 27.98
CA THR A 720 4.36 -13.49 28.23
C THR A 720 5.35 -13.96 27.16
N SER A 721 5.11 -13.63 25.88
CA SER A 721 6.02 -13.92 24.76
C SER A 721 7.39 -13.25 24.95
N ALA A 722 7.41 -11.98 25.36
CA ALA A 722 8.67 -11.29 25.62
C ALA A 722 9.45 -11.91 26.79
N ILE A 723 8.77 -12.33 27.86
CA ILE A 723 9.40 -13.04 28.98
C ILE A 723 9.99 -14.38 28.50
N LEU A 724 9.20 -15.16 27.75
CA LEU A 724 9.62 -16.46 27.21
C LEU A 724 10.88 -16.34 26.34
N ARG A 725 10.95 -15.27 25.52
CA ARG A 725 12.07 -14.99 24.64
C ARG A 725 13.33 -14.52 25.37
N GLU A 726 13.21 -13.51 26.24
CA GLU A 726 14.39 -12.89 26.86
C GLU A 726 15.03 -13.76 27.94
N PHE A 727 14.31 -14.77 28.44
CA PHE A 727 14.78 -15.72 29.45
C PHE A 727 14.79 -17.18 28.93
N SER A 728 15.09 -17.35 27.64
CA SER A 728 15.28 -18.67 26.99
C SER A 728 16.55 -19.39 27.45
N GLU A 729 16.61 -20.72 27.24
CA GLU A 729 17.69 -21.62 27.69
C GLU A 729 19.09 -21.19 27.18
N ASP A 730 19.15 -20.54 26.01
CA ASP A 730 20.40 -20.14 25.35
C ASP A 730 20.96 -18.78 25.79
N ARG A 731 20.31 -18.11 26.74
CA ARG A 731 20.75 -16.80 27.25
C ARG A 731 21.75 -16.95 28.39
N GLU A 732 22.89 -16.25 28.28
CA GLU A 732 23.89 -16.20 29.35
C GLU A 732 23.28 -15.68 30.66
N HIS A 733 23.60 -16.35 31.78
CA HIS A 733 23.22 -15.96 33.15
C HIS A 733 21.76 -16.19 33.56
N VAL A 734 21.00 -17.05 32.86
CA VAL A 734 19.71 -17.57 33.34
C VAL A 734 19.93 -18.97 33.93
N ASP A 735 19.49 -19.21 35.16
CA ASP A 735 19.57 -20.54 35.77
C ASP A 735 18.41 -21.44 35.31
N GLN A 736 18.66 -22.75 35.26
CA GLN A 736 17.69 -23.73 34.77
C GLN A 736 16.34 -23.66 35.49
N ALA A 737 16.35 -23.36 36.80
CA ALA A 737 15.12 -23.25 37.58
C ALA A 737 14.25 -22.07 37.11
N THR A 738 14.86 -20.93 36.76
CA THR A 738 14.13 -19.78 36.19
C THR A 738 13.51 -20.15 34.85
N THR A 739 14.27 -20.80 33.97
CA THR A 739 13.76 -21.25 32.67
C THR A 739 12.60 -22.24 32.81
N ASP A 740 12.70 -23.22 33.72
CA ASP A 740 11.62 -24.18 33.96
C ASP A 740 10.36 -23.51 34.55
N ASN A 741 10.53 -22.50 35.41
CA ASN A 741 9.41 -21.71 35.93
C ASN A 741 8.73 -20.87 34.84
N ILE A 742 9.50 -20.28 33.93
CA ILE A 742 8.97 -19.50 32.80
C ILE A 742 8.20 -20.39 31.84
N TYR A 743 8.74 -21.57 31.55
CA TYR A 743 8.03 -22.54 30.71
C TYR A 743 6.73 -23.01 31.37
N SER A 744 6.76 -23.28 32.69
CA SER A 744 5.55 -23.61 33.47
C SER A 744 4.51 -22.48 33.43
N PHE A 745 4.96 -21.21 33.49
CA PHE A 745 4.10 -20.04 33.34
C PHE A 745 3.47 -19.97 31.94
N PHE A 746 4.25 -20.23 30.88
CA PHE A 746 3.74 -20.33 29.51
C PHE A 746 2.69 -21.45 29.36
N GLU A 747 2.91 -22.63 29.95
CA GLU A 747 1.92 -23.73 29.92
C GLU A 747 0.62 -23.35 30.63
N ALA A 748 0.71 -22.63 31.76
CA ALA A 748 -0.46 -22.11 32.48
C ALA A 748 -1.27 -21.13 31.62
N GLN A 749 -0.59 -20.17 30.97
CA GLN A 749 -1.24 -19.18 30.10
C GLN A 749 -1.87 -19.84 28.86
N THR A 750 -1.16 -20.80 28.26
CA THR A 750 -1.67 -21.58 27.12
C THR A 750 -2.91 -22.37 27.51
N THR A 751 -2.89 -23.02 28.67
CA THR A 751 -4.06 -23.75 29.20
C THR A 751 -5.23 -22.82 29.46
N ALA A 752 -5.00 -21.62 30.00
CA ALA A 752 -6.04 -20.62 30.22
C ALA A 752 -6.66 -20.18 28.90
N PHE A 753 -5.86 -19.86 27.88
CA PHE A 753 -6.36 -19.46 26.55
C PHE A 753 -7.16 -20.58 25.88
N LEU A 754 -6.67 -21.82 25.92
CA LEU A 754 -7.38 -22.97 25.35
C LEU A 754 -8.77 -23.16 26.00
N ARG A 755 -8.91 -22.91 27.31
CA ARG A 755 -10.24 -22.90 27.96
C ARG A 755 -11.13 -21.79 27.42
N VAL A 756 -10.59 -20.58 27.22
CA VAL A 756 -11.34 -19.47 26.61
C VAL A 756 -11.84 -19.84 25.20
N MET A 757 -11.02 -20.50 24.39
CA MET A 757 -11.40 -20.99 23.06
C MET A 757 -12.48 -22.06 23.06
N THR A 758 -12.70 -22.75 24.20
CA THR A 758 -13.85 -23.67 24.35
C THR A 758 -15.14 -22.98 24.77
N GLU A 759 -15.05 -21.78 25.37
CA GLU A 759 -16.20 -21.01 25.85
C GLU A 759 -16.74 -20.03 24.80
N LEU A 760 -15.88 -19.50 23.93
CA LEU A 760 -16.18 -18.40 23.00
C LEU A 760 -15.94 -18.79 21.54
N GLN A 761 -16.59 -18.08 20.61
CA GLN A 761 -16.30 -18.27 19.18
C GLN A 761 -15.04 -17.48 18.80
N PRO A 762 -14.23 -17.95 17.83
CA PRO A 762 -13.01 -17.27 17.42
C PRO A 762 -13.24 -15.81 17.03
N LYS A 763 -14.36 -15.56 16.34
CA LYS A 763 -14.76 -14.22 15.90
C LYS A 763 -14.96 -13.22 17.04
N ASP A 764 -15.19 -13.70 18.27
CA ASP A 764 -15.43 -12.87 19.44
C ASP A 764 -14.12 -12.38 20.08
N LEU A 765 -12.98 -13.02 19.77
CA LEU A 765 -11.66 -12.68 20.32
C LEU A 765 -10.53 -12.75 19.26
N PRO A 766 -10.64 -12.03 18.12
CA PRO A 766 -9.65 -12.11 17.04
C PRO A 766 -8.26 -11.64 17.48
N ASP A 767 -8.19 -10.55 18.26
CA ASP A 767 -6.91 -9.96 18.67
C ASP A 767 -6.16 -10.87 19.65
N VAL A 768 -6.87 -11.51 20.57
CA VAL A 768 -6.32 -12.47 21.53
C VAL A 768 -5.79 -13.72 20.80
N ILE A 769 -6.47 -14.15 19.74
CA ILE A 769 -6.03 -15.25 18.88
C ILE A 769 -4.72 -14.89 18.16
N ASP A 770 -4.61 -13.67 17.63
CA ASP A 770 -3.36 -13.18 17.02
C ASP A 770 -2.20 -13.26 18.02
N ASP A 771 -2.35 -12.64 19.20
CA ASP A 771 -1.33 -12.63 20.23
C ASP A 771 -0.97 -14.02 20.75
N PHE A 772 -1.96 -14.92 20.87
CA PHE A 772 -1.72 -16.30 21.26
C PHE A 772 -0.88 -17.07 20.23
N PHE A 773 -1.19 -16.96 18.93
CA PHE A 773 -0.39 -17.65 17.92
C PHE A 773 1.00 -17.03 17.74
N ARG A 774 1.17 -15.72 17.98
CA ARG A 774 2.50 -15.09 18.09
C ARG A 774 3.30 -15.65 19.26
N LEU A 775 2.67 -15.82 20.43
CA LEU A 775 3.28 -16.47 21.59
C LEU A 775 3.70 -17.91 21.27
N LEU A 776 2.87 -18.67 20.54
CA LEU A 776 3.20 -20.03 20.14
C LEU A 776 4.34 -20.11 19.12
N ILE A 777 4.47 -19.13 18.22
CA ILE A 777 5.61 -19.04 17.31
C ILE A 777 6.91 -18.87 18.11
N ASP A 778 6.93 -17.96 19.10
CA ASP A 778 8.09 -17.81 19.99
C ASP A 778 8.35 -19.10 20.79
N ALA A 779 7.32 -19.72 21.35
CA ALA A 779 7.47 -20.97 22.10
C ALA A 779 8.03 -22.11 21.24
N LEU A 780 7.62 -22.19 19.97
CA LEU A 780 8.10 -23.17 19.02
C LEU A 780 9.54 -22.87 18.55
N LEU A 781 9.95 -21.60 18.53
CA LEU A 781 11.30 -21.20 18.18
C LEU A 781 12.32 -21.53 19.30
N TYR A 782 12.00 -21.20 20.55
CA TYR A 782 12.92 -21.34 21.69
C TYR A 782 12.76 -22.63 22.50
N TYR A 783 11.58 -23.28 22.46
CA TYR A 783 11.29 -24.49 23.24
C TYR A 783 10.66 -25.63 22.42
N PRO A 784 11.09 -25.93 21.17
CA PRO A 784 10.49 -27.01 20.38
C PRO A 784 10.59 -28.39 21.06
N GLN A 785 11.67 -28.63 21.81
CA GLN A 785 11.93 -29.85 22.59
C GLN A 785 10.97 -30.04 23.78
N LYS A 786 10.31 -28.99 24.25
CA LYS A 786 9.30 -29.07 25.32
C LYS A 786 7.88 -28.97 24.75
N LEU A 787 7.64 -28.09 23.77
CA LEU A 787 6.31 -27.83 23.22
C LEU A 787 5.76 -28.98 22.38
N VAL A 788 6.56 -29.51 21.43
CA VAL A 788 6.09 -30.58 20.52
C VAL A 788 5.74 -31.88 21.26
N PRO A 789 6.55 -32.38 22.21
CA PRO A 789 6.15 -33.57 22.98
C PRO A 789 5.11 -33.28 24.09
N SER A 790 4.69 -32.02 24.29
CA SER A 790 3.73 -31.67 25.33
C SER A 790 2.33 -32.21 25.03
N HIS A 791 1.60 -32.52 26.09
CA HIS A 791 0.17 -32.86 26.06
C HIS A 791 -0.70 -31.72 25.49
N LEU A 792 -0.19 -30.49 25.46
CA LEU A 792 -0.88 -29.32 24.91
C LEU A 792 -0.84 -29.26 23.38
N LEU A 793 0.04 -30.01 22.70
CA LEU A 793 0.21 -29.91 21.25
C LEU A 793 -1.09 -30.19 20.48
N VAL A 794 -1.81 -31.26 20.85
CA VAL A 794 -3.06 -31.64 20.15
C VAL A 794 -4.14 -30.55 20.32
N PRO A 795 -4.48 -30.09 21.54
CA PRO A 795 -5.39 -28.96 21.72
C PRO A 795 -4.98 -27.69 20.99
N ILE A 796 -3.69 -27.35 20.96
CA ILE A 796 -3.16 -26.18 20.23
C ILE A 796 -3.42 -26.34 18.72
N PHE A 797 -3.18 -27.54 18.19
CA PHE A 797 -3.40 -27.82 16.77
C PHE A 797 -4.88 -27.74 16.41
N GLU A 798 -5.76 -28.30 17.23
CA GLU A 798 -7.22 -28.19 17.03
C GLU A 798 -7.69 -26.72 17.12
N ALA A 799 -7.17 -25.94 18.07
CA ALA A 799 -7.44 -24.52 18.19
C ALA A 799 -6.97 -23.73 16.95
N SER A 800 -5.83 -24.11 16.37
CA SER A 800 -5.33 -23.49 15.12
C SER A 800 -6.27 -23.76 13.95
N ILE A 801 -6.77 -24.98 13.79
CA ILE A 801 -7.75 -25.33 12.76
C ILE A 801 -9.04 -24.54 12.96
N TYR A 802 -9.49 -24.36 14.20
CA TYR A 802 -10.69 -23.59 14.51
C TYR A 802 -10.51 -22.09 14.23
N ALA A 803 -9.33 -21.53 14.52
CA ALA A 803 -8.98 -20.14 14.22
C ALA A 803 -8.95 -19.83 12.70
N LEU A 804 -8.71 -20.83 11.84
CA LEU A 804 -8.80 -20.65 10.37
C LEU A 804 -10.23 -20.36 9.87
N THR A 805 -11.24 -20.36 10.74
CA THR A 805 -12.60 -19.89 10.39
C THR A 805 -12.75 -18.36 10.40
N LEU A 806 -11.74 -17.64 10.92
CA LEU A 806 -11.73 -16.18 10.94
C LEU A 806 -11.68 -15.58 9.52
N GLU A 807 -12.05 -14.30 9.43
CA GLU A 807 -11.95 -13.53 8.18
C GLU A 807 -10.95 -12.37 8.29
N GLN A 808 -10.52 -12.03 9.51
CA GLN A 808 -9.54 -10.98 9.78
C GLN A 808 -8.13 -11.41 9.38
N ARG A 809 -7.39 -10.51 8.73
CA ARG A 809 -6.06 -10.79 8.16
C ARG A 809 -5.04 -11.20 9.22
N ASP A 810 -4.88 -10.40 10.27
CA ASP A 810 -3.78 -10.54 11.23
C ASP A 810 -3.82 -11.84 12.02
N PRO A 811 -4.94 -12.21 12.69
CA PRO A 811 -5.01 -13.49 13.40
C PRO A 811 -4.87 -14.70 12.47
N LEU A 812 -5.46 -14.65 11.26
CA LEU A 812 -5.26 -15.71 10.27
C LEU A 812 -3.79 -15.85 9.86
N SER A 813 -3.11 -14.72 9.62
CA SER A 813 -1.70 -14.73 9.25
C SER A 813 -0.85 -15.38 10.34
N SER A 814 -1.04 -14.99 11.61
CA SER A 814 -0.31 -15.58 12.73
C SER A 814 -0.62 -17.05 12.94
N THR A 815 -1.88 -17.47 12.80
CA THR A 815 -2.25 -18.90 12.85
C THR A 815 -1.60 -19.70 11.71
N LEU A 816 -1.60 -19.18 10.48
CA LEU A 816 -1.00 -19.85 9.32
C LEU A 816 0.54 -19.89 9.41
N HIS A 817 1.18 -18.85 9.96
CA HIS A 817 2.62 -18.85 10.24
C HIS A 817 2.98 -19.88 11.30
N PHE A 818 2.24 -19.92 12.42
CA PHE A 818 2.39 -20.97 13.43
C PHE A 818 2.26 -22.38 12.81
N LEU A 819 1.23 -22.61 12.00
CA LEU A 819 1.03 -23.89 11.32
C LEU A 819 2.22 -24.23 10.42
N ARG A 820 2.68 -23.30 9.59
CA ARG A 820 3.85 -23.52 8.71
C ARG A 820 5.09 -23.87 9.52
N ASP A 821 5.35 -23.13 10.59
CA ASP A 821 6.52 -23.35 11.45
C ASP A 821 6.41 -24.70 12.16
N LEU A 822 5.24 -25.08 12.68
CA LEU A 822 5.01 -26.40 13.29
C LEU A 822 5.23 -27.54 12.29
N LEU A 823 4.74 -27.40 11.06
CA LEU A 823 4.91 -28.40 10.01
C LEU A 823 6.38 -28.55 9.59
N SER A 824 7.16 -27.48 9.62
CA SER A 824 8.60 -27.54 9.29
C SER A 824 9.36 -28.53 10.18
N TYR A 825 8.96 -28.68 11.45
CA TYR A 825 9.51 -29.66 12.40
C TYR A 825 9.17 -31.11 12.05
N GLY A 826 8.21 -31.36 11.17
CA GLY A 826 7.96 -32.68 10.58
C GLY A 826 8.95 -33.06 9.47
N GLY A 827 9.66 -32.07 8.92
CA GLY A 827 10.57 -32.18 7.79
C GLY A 827 12.05 -32.20 8.20
N ASN A 828 12.94 -31.98 7.23
CA ASN A 828 14.39 -31.95 7.47
C ASN A 828 14.93 -30.53 7.74
N ASN A 829 14.11 -29.50 7.53
CA ASN A 829 14.47 -28.09 7.68
C ASN A 829 13.49 -27.43 8.68
N PRO A 830 13.70 -27.61 9.99
CA PRO A 830 12.87 -26.96 11.00
C PRO A 830 13.02 -25.44 10.97
N ALA A 831 12.04 -24.73 11.55
CA ALA A 831 12.02 -23.26 11.59
C ALA A 831 13.14 -22.65 12.47
N SER A 832 13.68 -23.41 13.44
CA SER A 832 14.84 -22.99 14.23
C SER A 832 16.17 -23.39 13.57
N SER A 833 17.14 -22.48 13.60
CA SER A 833 18.52 -22.70 13.12
C SER A 833 19.42 -23.39 14.14
N GLU A 834 18.96 -23.57 15.38
CA GLU A 834 19.74 -24.20 16.43
C GLU A 834 19.61 -25.73 16.37
N GLY A 835 20.75 -26.40 16.34
CA GLY A 835 20.84 -27.84 16.11
C GLY A 835 20.29 -28.64 17.28
N LEU A 836 19.00 -28.95 17.26
CA LEU A 836 18.43 -30.01 18.09
C LEU A 836 19.25 -31.31 17.87
N PRO A 837 19.58 -32.06 18.93
CA PRO A 837 20.23 -33.36 18.78
C PRO A 837 19.41 -34.24 17.83
N GLU A 838 20.07 -34.93 16.89
CA GLU A 838 19.39 -35.70 15.82
C GLU A 838 18.33 -36.69 16.37
N GLN A 839 18.58 -37.25 17.55
CA GLN A 839 17.63 -38.12 18.23
C GLN A 839 16.33 -37.37 18.64
N ALA A 840 16.45 -36.19 19.24
CA ALA A 840 15.30 -35.35 19.61
C ALA A 840 14.58 -34.83 18.36
N ALA A 841 15.32 -34.43 17.33
CA ALA A 841 14.75 -34.03 16.05
C ALA A 841 13.97 -35.19 15.38
N ALA A 842 14.49 -36.42 15.43
CA ALA A 842 13.78 -37.60 14.91
C ALA A 842 12.48 -37.88 15.67
N GLU A 843 12.48 -37.74 16.99
CA GLU A 843 11.29 -37.90 17.82
C GLU A 843 10.23 -36.83 17.49
N ILE A 844 10.63 -35.56 17.45
CA ILE A 844 9.78 -34.42 17.05
C ILE A 844 9.16 -34.65 15.66
N ARG A 845 9.96 -35.07 14.67
CA ARG A 845 9.46 -35.41 13.33
C ARG A 845 8.38 -36.50 13.37
N GLY A 846 8.59 -37.52 14.20
CA GLY A 846 7.63 -38.60 14.41
C GLY A 846 6.31 -38.10 15.02
N ILE A 847 6.39 -37.24 16.03
CA ILE A 847 5.21 -36.66 16.71
C ILE A 847 4.40 -35.81 15.73
N VAL A 848 5.04 -34.90 14.99
CA VAL A 848 4.34 -34.04 14.01
C VAL A 848 3.67 -34.88 12.91
N LYS A 849 4.34 -35.90 12.38
CA LYS A 849 3.74 -36.79 11.37
C LYS A 849 2.53 -37.56 11.92
N ASN A 850 2.60 -38.06 13.15
CA ASN A 850 1.47 -38.74 13.79
C ASN A 850 0.28 -37.80 14.06
N LEU A 851 0.56 -36.55 14.44
CA LEU A 851 -0.46 -35.51 14.57
C LEU A 851 -1.17 -35.26 13.22
N LEU A 852 -0.40 -35.18 12.13
CA LEU A 852 -0.96 -35.00 10.79
C LEU A 852 -1.76 -36.19 10.29
N LEU A 853 -1.34 -37.42 10.57
CA LEU A 853 -2.13 -38.61 10.20
C LEU A 853 -3.50 -38.65 10.89
N SER A 854 -3.62 -38.07 12.09
CA SER A 854 -4.87 -38.03 12.85
C SER A 854 -5.75 -36.81 12.54
N HIS A 855 -5.16 -35.62 12.36
CA HIS A 855 -5.90 -34.36 12.23
C HIS A 855 -5.73 -33.65 10.87
N GLY A 856 -4.86 -34.17 10.00
CA GLY A 856 -4.59 -33.64 8.65
C GLY A 856 -5.81 -33.45 7.75
N PRO A 857 -6.82 -34.36 7.74
CA PRO A 857 -8.03 -34.15 6.95
C PRO A 857 -8.76 -32.84 7.29
N ASN A 858 -8.83 -32.50 8.58
CA ASN A 858 -9.51 -31.28 9.04
C ASN A 858 -8.73 -30.02 8.68
N LEU A 859 -7.38 -30.07 8.77
CA LEU A 859 -6.53 -28.96 8.35
C LEU A 859 -6.67 -28.68 6.85
N ILE A 860 -6.59 -29.72 6.00
CA ILE A 860 -6.77 -29.57 4.55
C ILE A 860 -8.15 -28.99 4.23
N LYS A 861 -9.21 -29.52 4.87
CA LYS A 861 -10.57 -29.02 4.70
C LYS A 861 -10.67 -27.52 5.02
N GLN A 862 -10.18 -27.08 6.18
CA GLN A 862 -10.30 -25.68 6.60
C GLN A 862 -9.45 -24.73 5.77
N VAL A 863 -8.20 -25.09 5.45
CA VAL A 863 -7.33 -24.25 4.61
C VAL A 863 -7.90 -24.09 3.21
N MET A 864 -8.38 -25.19 2.60
CA MET A 864 -9.02 -25.12 1.28
C MET A 864 -10.32 -24.32 1.31
N ALA A 865 -11.19 -24.54 2.30
CA ALA A 865 -12.41 -23.77 2.46
C ALA A 865 -12.11 -22.28 2.65
N GLY A 866 -11.10 -21.96 3.47
CA GLY A 866 -10.57 -20.62 3.66
C GLY A 866 -10.17 -19.96 2.34
N MET A 867 -9.27 -20.59 1.59
CA MET A 867 -8.81 -20.08 0.29
C MET A 867 -9.93 -19.97 -0.75
N MET A 868 -10.95 -20.84 -0.73
CA MET A 868 -12.06 -20.78 -1.67
C MET A 868 -13.11 -19.72 -1.32
N ILE A 869 -13.29 -19.40 -0.03
CA ILE A 869 -14.47 -18.68 0.45
C ILE A 869 -14.09 -17.47 1.30
N THR A 870 -13.41 -17.66 2.43
CA THR A 870 -13.32 -16.66 3.50
C THR A 870 -12.01 -15.87 3.54
N PHE A 871 -10.87 -16.48 3.24
CA PHE A 871 -9.54 -15.86 3.43
C PHE A 871 -9.38 -14.55 2.66
N PRO A 872 -8.77 -13.51 3.27
CA PRO A 872 -8.25 -12.36 2.55
C PRO A 872 -7.20 -12.77 1.51
N ARG A 873 -7.04 -12.00 0.44
CA ARG A 873 -6.06 -12.31 -0.64
C ARG A 873 -4.62 -12.43 -0.10
N ASP A 874 -4.29 -11.62 0.90
CA ASP A 874 -2.94 -11.59 1.48
C ASP A 874 -2.57 -12.89 2.19
N CYS A 875 -3.56 -13.63 2.72
CA CYS A 875 -3.34 -14.91 3.40
C CYS A 875 -3.19 -16.09 2.43
N PHE A 876 -3.36 -15.90 1.11
CA PHE A 876 -3.30 -17.00 0.13
C PHE A 876 -1.92 -17.60 0.03
N ALA A 877 -0.88 -16.76 0.08
CA ALA A 877 0.50 -17.22 0.04
C ALA A 877 0.80 -18.17 1.21
N ASP A 878 0.36 -17.80 2.41
CA ASP A 878 0.55 -18.56 3.65
C ASP A 878 -0.32 -19.83 3.68
N GLY A 879 -1.60 -19.74 3.32
CA GLY A 879 -2.48 -20.92 3.20
C GLY A 879 -1.94 -21.94 2.18
N SER A 880 -1.42 -21.45 1.06
CA SER A 880 -0.75 -22.31 0.07
C SER A 880 0.55 -22.93 0.61
N GLY A 881 1.27 -22.21 1.48
CA GLY A 881 2.46 -22.71 2.17
C GLY A 881 2.14 -23.87 3.10
N VAL A 882 1.02 -23.79 3.85
CA VAL A 882 0.53 -24.89 4.70
C VAL A 882 0.17 -26.12 3.84
N LEU A 883 -0.55 -25.94 2.73
CA LEU A 883 -0.86 -27.05 1.81
C LEU A 883 0.43 -27.68 1.24
N LEU A 884 1.40 -26.86 0.83
CA LEU A 884 2.67 -27.34 0.29
C LEU A 884 3.43 -28.18 1.33
N ALA A 885 3.53 -27.70 2.57
CA ALA A 885 4.16 -28.45 3.66
C ALA A 885 3.47 -29.80 3.92
N MET A 886 2.14 -29.86 3.81
CA MET A 886 1.39 -31.11 3.91
C MET A 886 1.75 -32.11 2.79
N PHE A 887 1.89 -31.63 1.54
CA PHE A 887 2.32 -32.47 0.41
C PHE A 887 3.79 -32.91 0.54
N GLU A 888 4.66 -32.08 1.12
CA GLU A 888 6.05 -32.44 1.39
C GLU A 888 6.17 -33.55 2.45
N LEU A 889 5.32 -33.52 3.47
CA LEU A 889 5.37 -34.47 4.58
C LEU A 889 4.63 -35.78 4.30
N LEU A 890 3.43 -35.70 3.72
CA LEU A 890 2.50 -36.82 3.52
C LEU A 890 1.81 -36.72 2.14
N PRO A 891 2.54 -36.92 1.03
CA PRO A 891 2.03 -36.66 -0.32
C PRO A 891 0.82 -37.53 -0.71
N ALA A 892 0.83 -38.81 -0.34
CA ALA A 892 -0.23 -39.76 -0.72
C ALA A 892 -1.52 -39.49 0.05
N GLU A 893 -1.41 -39.29 1.36
CA GLU A 893 -2.50 -39.01 2.28
C GLU A 893 -3.11 -37.64 1.97
N THR A 894 -2.28 -36.61 1.79
CA THR A 894 -2.72 -35.25 1.45
C THR A 894 -3.48 -35.22 0.13
N THR A 895 -3.03 -35.97 -0.88
CA THR A 895 -3.77 -36.12 -2.15
C THR A 895 -5.17 -36.72 -1.92
N GLY A 896 -5.28 -37.72 -1.04
CA GLY A 896 -6.56 -38.31 -0.65
C GLY A 896 -7.48 -37.32 0.06
N TRP A 897 -6.95 -36.54 1.01
CA TRP A 897 -7.72 -35.54 1.76
C TRP A 897 -8.20 -34.38 0.88
N VAL A 898 -7.39 -33.94 -0.09
CA VAL A 898 -7.81 -32.94 -1.09
C VAL A 898 -8.98 -33.48 -1.92
N ALA A 899 -8.90 -34.73 -2.40
CA ALA A 899 -9.97 -35.35 -3.18
C ALA A 899 -11.29 -35.44 -2.37
N GLN A 900 -11.21 -35.83 -1.10
CA GLN A 900 -12.36 -35.84 -0.19
C GLN A 900 -12.94 -34.44 0.02
N THR A 901 -12.09 -33.43 0.20
CA THR A 901 -12.52 -32.04 0.40
C THR A 901 -13.26 -31.49 -0.81
N ILE A 902 -12.81 -31.80 -2.02
CA ILE A 902 -13.49 -31.40 -3.27
C ILE A 902 -14.88 -32.05 -3.38
N GLN A 903 -15.04 -33.29 -2.93
CA GLN A 903 -16.35 -33.98 -2.93
C GLN A 903 -17.35 -33.37 -1.93
N LEU A 904 -16.88 -32.64 -0.93
CA LEU A 904 -17.74 -31.94 0.03
C LEU A 904 -18.27 -30.59 -0.50
N LEU A 905 -17.81 -30.12 -1.66
CA LEU A 905 -18.30 -28.88 -2.26
C LEU A 905 -19.77 -29.04 -2.72
N PRO A 906 -20.57 -27.95 -2.70
CA PRO A 906 -21.97 -28.03 -3.07
C PRO A 906 -22.18 -28.58 -4.50
N GLU A 907 -23.22 -29.40 -4.68
CA GLU A 907 -23.51 -30.02 -5.99
C GLU A 907 -23.67 -28.96 -7.09
N GLY A 908 -23.05 -29.22 -8.25
CA GLY A 908 -23.08 -28.31 -9.41
C GLY A 908 -22.05 -27.17 -9.36
N THR A 909 -21.33 -26.98 -8.25
CA THR A 909 -20.28 -25.94 -8.16
C THR A 909 -18.95 -26.34 -8.79
N VAL A 910 -18.67 -27.65 -8.92
CA VAL A 910 -17.50 -28.24 -9.60
C VAL A 910 -17.98 -29.49 -10.33
N SER A 911 -17.58 -29.67 -11.59
CA SER A 911 -17.98 -30.87 -12.36
C SER A 911 -17.13 -32.10 -11.95
N PRO A 912 -17.67 -33.34 -12.07
CA PRO A 912 -16.88 -34.55 -11.78
C PRO A 912 -15.61 -34.65 -12.62
N GLN A 913 -15.65 -34.22 -13.88
CA GLN A 913 -14.49 -34.22 -14.78
C GLN A 913 -13.42 -33.21 -14.35
N GLU A 914 -13.82 -32.03 -13.87
CA GLU A 914 -12.92 -31.00 -13.35
C GLU A 914 -12.19 -31.49 -12.09
N ALA A 915 -12.93 -32.10 -11.16
CA ALA A 915 -12.38 -32.69 -9.95
C ALA A 915 -11.40 -33.84 -10.25
N GLU A 916 -11.77 -34.78 -11.13
CA GLU A 916 -10.92 -35.91 -11.52
C GLU A 916 -9.65 -35.45 -12.25
N ARG A 917 -9.77 -34.43 -13.12
CA ARG A 917 -8.63 -33.84 -13.82
C ARG A 917 -7.63 -33.20 -12.86
N LEU A 918 -8.10 -32.49 -11.84
CA LEU A 918 -7.23 -31.89 -10.82
C LEU A 918 -6.47 -32.96 -10.04
N VAL A 919 -7.17 -33.96 -9.51
CA VAL A 919 -6.56 -35.05 -8.72
C VAL A 919 -5.55 -35.85 -9.56
N THR A 920 -5.86 -36.15 -10.81
CA THR A 920 -4.95 -36.85 -11.73
C THR A 920 -3.69 -36.01 -11.99
N LYS A 921 -3.83 -34.72 -12.30
CA LYS A 921 -2.67 -33.82 -12.48
C LYS A 921 -1.79 -33.74 -11.24
N ILE A 922 -2.37 -33.70 -10.03
CA ILE A 922 -1.61 -33.70 -8.78
C ILE A 922 -0.78 -34.99 -8.67
N LYS A 923 -1.40 -36.15 -8.91
CA LYS A 923 -0.69 -37.46 -8.88
C LYS A 923 0.44 -37.51 -9.89
N ASP A 924 0.21 -37.07 -11.12
CA ASP A 924 1.22 -37.08 -12.18
C ASP A 924 2.43 -36.19 -11.81
N ARG A 925 2.18 -34.99 -11.26
CA ARG A 925 3.23 -34.08 -10.82
C ARG A 925 4.03 -34.62 -9.65
N LEU A 926 3.38 -35.28 -8.68
CA LEU A 926 4.07 -35.92 -7.55
C LEU A 926 4.92 -37.12 -7.97
N GLN A 927 4.50 -37.88 -9.00
CA GLN A 927 5.24 -39.04 -9.52
C GLN A 927 6.42 -38.66 -10.43
N SER A 928 6.41 -37.46 -11.00
CA SER A 928 7.43 -37.03 -11.97
C SER A 928 8.86 -36.89 -11.41
N GLY A 929 9.03 -36.87 -10.08
CA GLY A 929 10.34 -36.84 -9.41
C GLY A 929 11.15 -35.55 -9.61
N ASP A 930 10.61 -34.57 -10.34
CA ASP A 930 11.23 -33.26 -10.55
C ASP A 930 11.17 -32.42 -9.27
N ALA A 931 12.26 -31.72 -8.92
CA ALA A 931 12.32 -30.81 -7.79
C ALA A 931 11.27 -29.68 -7.91
N GLY A 932 10.81 -29.38 -9.13
CA GLY A 932 9.70 -28.47 -9.40
C GLY A 932 8.29 -29.05 -9.16
N GLY A 933 8.12 -30.37 -9.02
CA GLY A 933 6.81 -31.04 -8.99
C GLY A 933 5.87 -30.52 -7.90
N LEU A 934 6.39 -30.30 -6.69
CA LEU A 934 5.64 -29.75 -5.55
C LEU A 934 5.20 -28.29 -5.78
N ARG A 935 6.03 -27.48 -6.43
CA ARG A 935 5.67 -26.10 -6.80
C ARG A 935 4.54 -26.09 -7.82
N HIS A 936 4.54 -27.01 -8.78
CA HIS A 936 3.44 -27.15 -9.73
C HIS A 936 2.13 -27.60 -9.06
N VAL A 937 2.19 -28.50 -8.07
CA VAL A 937 1.00 -28.89 -7.27
C VAL A 937 0.42 -27.68 -6.53
N ARG A 938 1.28 -26.83 -5.96
CA ARG A 938 0.85 -25.57 -5.33
C ARG A 938 0.12 -24.65 -6.31
N VAL A 939 0.67 -24.45 -7.52
CA VAL A 939 0.03 -23.62 -8.56
C VAL A 939 -1.34 -24.19 -8.95
N LEU A 940 -1.43 -25.51 -9.18
CA LEU A 940 -2.71 -26.16 -9.51
C LEU A 940 -3.80 -25.93 -8.45
N LEU A 941 -3.44 -25.98 -7.16
CA LEU A 941 -4.39 -25.73 -6.07
C LEU A 941 -4.76 -24.25 -5.95
N GLN A 942 -3.80 -23.35 -6.15
CA GLN A 942 -4.08 -21.91 -6.19
C GLN A 942 -5.02 -21.56 -7.35
N ASP A 943 -4.78 -22.11 -8.54
CA ASP A 943 -5.64 -21.90 -9.70
C ASP A 943 -7.05 -22.43 -9.47
N PHE A 944 -7.17 -23.64 -8.91
CA PHE A 944 -8.47 -24.23 -8.58
C PHE A 944 -9.24 -23.39 -7.55
N THR A 945 -8.59 -23.02 -6.43
CA THR A 945 -9.24 -22.25 -5.36
C THR A 945 -9.62 -20.84 -5.84
N ASN A 946 -8.76 -20.17 -6.62
CA ASN A 946 -9.05 -18.87 -7.24
C ASN A 946 -10.21 -18.95 -8.24
N SER A 947 -10.20 -19.96 -9.12
CA SER A 947 -11.27 -20.19 -10.09
C SER A 947 -12.61 -20.43 -9.40
N TYR A 948 -12.63 -21.30 -8.39
CA TYR A 948 -13.82 -21.56 -7.59
C TYR A 948 -14.35 -20.28 -6.92
N ARG A 949 -13.46 -19.50 -6.27
CA ARG A 949 -13.82 -18.25 -5.61
C ARG A 949 -14.43 -17.25 -6.58
N ARG A 950 -13.82 -17.06 -7.76
CA ARG A 950 -14.33 -16.15 -8.80
C ARG A 950 -15.70 -16.56 -9.31
N ARG A 951 -15.93 -17.86 -9.53
CA ARG A 951 -17.20 -18.38 -10.06
C ARG A 951 -18.35 -18.26 -9.05
N ASN A 952 -18.08 -18.62 -7.80
CA ASN A 952 -19.12 -18.89 -6.82
C ASN A 952 -19.27 -17.79 -5.73
N VAL A 953 -18.17 -17.15 -5.33
CA VAL A 953 -18.10 -16.27 -4.15
C VAL A 953 -17.94 -14.79 -4.52
N ALA A 954 -17.23 -14.48 -5.60
CA ALA A 954 -17.02 -13.09 -6.01
C ALA A 954 -18.36 -12.41 -6.38
N PRO A 955 -18.55 -11.13 -6.01
CA PRO A 955 -19.74 -10.38 -6.40
C PRO A 955 -19.80 -10.29 -7.93
N ARG A 956 -21.01 -10.41 -8.48
CA ARG A 956 -21.25 -10.32 -9.91
C ARG A 956 -21.31 -8.85 -10.35
N ASP A 957 -20.87 -8.61 -11.59
CA ASP A 957 -20.78 -7.25 -12.13
C ASP A 957 -22.18 -6.58 -12.16
N GLY A 958 -22.23 -5.29 -11.82
CA GLY A 958 -23.44 -4.47 -11.93
C GLY A 958 -24.35 -4.38 -10.70
N LEU A 959 -24.05 -5.06 -9.59
CA LEU A 959 -24.89 -5.03 -8.37
C LEU A 959 -24.40 -4.09 -7.26
N GLY A 960 -23.21 -3.47 -7.40
CA GLY A 960 -22.58 -2.68 -6.34
C GLY A 960 -22.05 -3.57 -5.20
N GLN A 961 -21.24 -3.00 -4.29
CA GLN A 961 -20.82 -3.74 -3.09
C GLN A 961 -21.87 -3.57 -1.98
N LEU A 962 -22.67 -4.61 -1.74
CA LEU A 962 -23.34 -4.81 -0.45
C LEU A 962 -22.51 -5.79 0.36
N GLU A 963 -22.25 -5.48 1.64
CA GLU A 963 -21.45 -6.32 2.53
C GLU A 963 -21.94 -7.77 2.50
N ALA A 964 -21.04 -8.66 2.11
CA ALA A 964 -21.37 -10.02 1.76
C ALA A 964 -21.75 -10.82 3.03
N THR A 965 -23.00 -11.23 3.16
CA THR A 965 -23.33 -12.41 3.96
C THR A 965 -22.83 -13.64 3.20
N ARG A 966 -21.58 -14.02 3.49
CA ARG A 966 -20.90 -15.15 2.86
C ARG A 966 -21.40 -16.48 3.41
N PHE A 967 -21.40 -17.46 2.53
CA PHE A 967 -21.83 -18.82 2.79
C PHE A 967 -21.05 -19.46 3.95
N GLN A 968 -21.76 -19.96 4.96
CA GLN A 968 -21.19 -20.77 6.04
C GLN A 968 -21.40 -22.26 5.73
N PHE A 969 -20.36 -23.06 5.88
CA PHE A 969 -20.46 -24.52 5.80
C PHE A 969 -21.36 -25.01 6.94
N SER A 970 -22.50 -25.62 6.63
CA SER A 970 -23.23 -26.42 7.62
C SER A 970 -22.53 -27.78 7.75
N GLY A 971 -21.58 -27.85 8.69
CA GLY A 971 -20.98 -29.09 9.18
C GLY A 971 -20.97 -29.07 10.69
#